data_AF-A0A9X1CDV3-F1
#
_entry.id   AF-A0A9X1CDV3-F1
#
_cell.length_a   1.000
_cell.length_b   1.000
_cell.length_c   1.000
_cell.angle_alpha   90.00
_cell.angle_beta   90.00
_cell.angle_gamma   90.00
#
_symmetry.space_group_name_H-M   'P 1'
#
loop_
_entity.id
_entity.type
_entity.pdbx_description
1 polymer ?
#
loop_
_entity_poly.entity_id
_entity_poly.type
_entity_poly.pdbx_seq_one_letter_code
_entity_poly.pdbx_strand_id
1 'polypeptide(L)'
;MRPSRNAFIGYTYQEQITFLFLVMMDVQRKFNSLEIEADVENNLDDIKIQNGENSMFFQIKDYDEITLEDLQFNAKEVSIKGKKHLLASDSANVLIFKNIDVATNCKYYGLPALKQNNVYIISLSRLEADNMINKLYAFNQKRKITIDRFFKNHLDKRILKINKDDLPIIKVFDTKLLEETINIGKKHLEFSNILHLEGKPGIGKSHYVITLSKIYNQNIVYRFWISEQDKEKNARLEYVNFISDISKKLFHDYSFKSEVEIINEIKKSKRVFIIDGLDHVENYNNEDLGKFVQFINKLSLECKTIVLSRPLKYNTNWNKQILTNWNERETRKVLIELYHIDDYSIGSQIYNLTNGYPILVRFISEHYKAYKIIPILEKLKGIEDYYSQILKDVKTKTALTLFLTSRSFFMKSELSLFLSGEFLSYINEFINAYPYLFEIRLNRVSLFHDSFNKYLRELNIDYSERKNKVDNIVYQSIYDCKKRFMSRFSYFDLEAKKKLSIIKKFSSIKIFKEVVKDCIDFEAIRSFYFQIRESLNDILYKELSINNYYELTLILNIVGRDHIATYNTFLYTYTKSLIYNGYEIENITSSEYLFGMFHYVLENDSTILYNITSNDNYSTNYFLTSLENDVFSEEYFFEKYKNPFILKKDIGYYLEDEYKRREDVINILVNLYIHGTVEESLENLYKSIKTFIDSNENEGISIIDEILEEYEWKSYHGRWILNDSKKILLSLGLITSHNDFINLSLKKYIIKNAHLGSFDICTNILSYIRLTLHQTRKTDISSIGDFWTMYHKHKDYSVINIDVALKVFEEKGFITEEESIRKVVFTQSMSDKGIRHLLSSYIKIHSPDIIDKILKQYHFKELNISWLDLPSEYINALPDKVFNYSMYRLLEYNGHRTEIDFDKIINVFHSKKWSKILNELKFHRYKIRINEKSKELKELKKIKITLNIFKEEEKDNFYDSSYRYNNGILGIKDKSYIHENKLSVCDVSGYLDGNYSALAELDIYKIFNKNDVKKNLKAVFYNAILGKINSINMFGNLYYFVGNLPKLTGDYDDVSNISELYESFNTFIELSLLNERNQTS
;
A
#
# COMPACT_ATOMS: atom_id res chain seq x y z
N MET A 1 -35.49 -5.60 -26.03
CA MET A 1 -34.59 -5.17 -24.94
C MET A 1 -33.17 -5.56 -25.31
N ARG A 2 -32.19 -4.65 -25.18
CA ARG A 2 -30.78 -5.05 -25.04
C ARG A 2 -30.59 -5.70 -23.65
N PRO A 3 -29.57 -6.55 -23.45
CA PRO A 3 -29.18 -6.98 -22.10
C PRO A 3 -28.85 -5.77 -21.21
N SER A 4 -28.99 -5.92 -19.89
CA SER A 4 -28.47 -4.93 -18.95
C SER A 4 -26.95 -4.87 -19.02
N ARG A 5 -26.38 -3.66 -19.08
CA ARG A 5 -24.93 -3.33 -19.11
C ARG A 5 -24.19 -3.67 -17.79
N ASN A 6 -24.35 -4.92 -17.34
CA ASN A 6 -23.86 -5.49 -16.08
C ASN A 6 -23.73 -7.05 -16.17
N ALA A 7 -23.53 -7.66 -17.34
CA ALA A 7 -23.49 -9.13 -17.48
C ALA A 7 -22.09 -9.72 -17.25
N PHE A 8 -21.05 -8.98 -17.64
CA PHE A 8 -19.61 -9.28 -17.58
C PHE A 8 -19.14 -9.94 -16.29
N ILE A 9 -19.66 -9.49 -15.14
CA ILE A 9 -19.27 -9.94 -13.79
C ILE A 9 -19.60 -11.44 -13.55
N GLY A 10 -20.33 -12.09 -14.47
CA GLY A 10 -20.59 -13.54 -14.47
C GLY A 10 -19.80 -14.37 -15.49
N TYR A 11 -18.95 -13.77 -16.34
CA TYR A 11 -18.27 -14.46 -17.45
C TYR A 11 -16.76 -14.53 -17.26
N THR A 12 -16.26 -15.69 -16.84
CA THR A 12 -14.90 -15.87 -16.34
C THR A 12 -13.81 -15.90 -17.42
N TYR A 13 -14.11 -16.22 -18.69
CA TYR A 13 -13.23 -15.87 -19.82
C TYR A 13 -13.12 -14.37 -19.97
N GLN A 14 -14.27 -13.70 -19.95
CA GLN A 14 -14.41 -12.35 -20.44
C GLN A 14 -13.69 -11.41 -19.48
N GLU A 15 -13.82 -11.66 -18.18
CA GLU A 15 -12.96 -11.12 -17.12
C GLU A 15 -11.46 -11.34 -17.40
N GLN A 16 -11.02 -12.58 -17.69
CA GLN A 16 -9.59 -12.91 -17.82
C GLN A 16 -8.96 -12.42 -19.14
N ILE A 17 -9.65 -12.50 -20.26
CA ILE A 17 -9.21 -11.96 -21.57
C ILE A 17 -9.22 -10.44 -21.53
N THR A 18 -10.21 -9.82 -20.86
CA THR A 18 -10.16 -8.38 -20.56
C THR A 18 -8.98 -8.03 -19.67
N PHE A 19 -8.68 -8.85 -18.66
CA PHE A 19 -7.51 -8.66 -17.82
C PHE A 19 -6.22 -8.80 -18.62
N LEU A 20 -6.09 -9.78 -19.54
CA LEU A 20 -4.97 -9.87 -20.48
C LEU A 20 -4.83 -8.60 -21.31
N PHE A 21 -5.92 -8.05 -21.87
CA PHE A 21 -5.85 -6.79 -22.63
C PHE A 21 -5.53 -5.57 -21.76
N LEU A 22 -6.01 -5.52 -20.51
CA LEU A 22 -5.65 -4.49 -19.53
C LEU A 22 -4.18 -4.59 -19.10
N VAL A 23 -3.65 -5.81 -18.99
CA VAL A 23 -2.23 -6.09 -18.72
C VAL A 23 -1.38 -5.72 -19.94
N MET A 24 -1.82 -6.00 -21.16
CA MET A 24 -1.17 -5.50 -22.38
C MET A 24 -1.22 -3.97 -22.45
N MET A 25 -2.33 -3.35 -22.01
CA MET A 25 -2.49 -1.90 -21.91
C MET A 25 -1.51 -1.30 -20.89
N ASP A 26 -1.34 -1.89 -19.70
CA ASP A 26 -0.39 -1.42 -18.69
C ASP A 26 1.07 -1.67 -19.08
N VAL A 27 1.38 -2.86 -19.61
CA VAL A 27 2.75 -3.31 -19.89
C VAL A 27 3.30 -2.73 -21.19
N GLN A 28 2.44 -2.34 -22.15
CA GLN A 28 2.85 -1.70 -23.41
C GLN A 28 2.46 -0.22 -23.52
N ARG A 29 1.50 0.27 -22.73
CA ARG A 29 0.94 1.64 -22.79
C ARG A 29 0.54 2.15 -24.18
N LYS A 30 0.15 1.24 -25.07
CA LYS A 30 -0.26 1.57 -26.45
C LYS A 30 -1.73 1.95 -26.56
N PHE A 31 -2.64 1.20 -25.94
CA PHE A 31 -4.07 1.49 -26.06
C PHE A 31 -4.43 2.76 -25.27
N ASN A 32 -5.27 3.61 -25.86
CA ASN A 32 -5.78 4.85 -25.27
C ASN A 32 -6.87 4.57 -24.24
N SER A 33 -7.76 3.62 -24.53
CA SER A 33 -8.78 3.13 -23.61
C SER A 33 -9.21 1.72 -23.92
N LEU A 34 -9.66 1.02 -22.89
CA LEU A 34 -10.37 -0.24 -22.92
C LEU A 34 -11.79 0.01 -22.35
N GLU A 35 -12.83 -0.31 -23.12
CA GLU A 35 -14.24 -0.19 -22.73
C GLU A 35 -14.88 -1.60 -22.73
N ILE A 36 -15.48 -1.97 -21.61
CA ILE A 36 -16.12 -3.26 -21.33
C ILE A 36 -17.62 -3.11 -21.49
N GLU A 37 -18.31 -4.05 -22.17
CA GLU A 37 -19.73 -3.89 -22.53
C GLU A 37 -19.98 -2.52 -23.18
N ALA A 38 -19.25 -2.29 -24.27
CA ALA A 38 -19.26 -1.02 -24.98
C ALA A 38 -20.63 -0.75 -25.60
N ASP A 39 -21.09 0.50 -25.56
CA ASP A 39 -22.35 0.86 -26.22
C ASP A 39 -22.07 1.10 -27.72
N VAL A 40 -22.45 0.14 -28.55
CA VAL A 40 -22.12 0.07 -29.98
C VAL A 40 -23.33 -0.39 -30.80
N GLU A 41 -23.41 0.07 -32.06
CA GLU A 41 -24.42 -0.38 -33.03
C GLU A 41 -24.06 -1.71 -33.71
N ASN A 42 -22.77 -2.06 -33.70
CA ASN A 42 -22.32 -3.41 -34.08
C ASN A 42 -22.52 -4.39 -32.92
N ASN A 43 -22.66 -5.69 -33.21
CA ASN A 43 -22.88 -6.70 -32.17
C ASN A 43 -21.54 -7.32 -31.73
N LEU A 44 -20.52 -6.51 -31.46
CA LEU A 44 -19.19 -6.92 -30.99
C LEU A 44 -18.82 -6.09 -29.75
N ASP A 45 -19.61 -6.30 -28.70
CA ASP A 45 -19.76 -5.45 -27.52
C ASP A 45 -18.88 -5.85 -26.32
N ASP A 46 -18.30 -7.05 -26.31
CA ASP A 46 -17.62 -7.63 -25.13
C ASP A 46 -16.44 -6.78 -24.66
N ILE A 47 -15.57 -6.34 -25.59
CA ILE A 47 -14.54 -5.32 -25.35
C ILE A 47 -14.41 -4.44 -26.60
N LYS A 48 -14.28 -3.13 -26.39
CA LYS A 48 -13.82 -2.16 -27.38
C LYS A 48 -12.49 -1.58 -26.93
N ILE A 49 -11.46 -1.71 -27.76
CA ILE A 49 -10.13 -1.13 -27.49
C ILE A 49 -9.87 -0.03 -28.51
N GLN A 50 -9.40 1.12 -28.05
CA GLN A 50 -9.01 2.25 -28.89
C GLN A 50 -7.48 2.40 -28.89
N ASN A 51 -6.87 2.51 -30.07
CA ASN A 51 -5.43 2.66 -30.26
C ASN A 51 -5.16 3.71 -31.35
N GLY A 52 -4.92 4.95 -30.91
CA GLY A 52 -5.01 6.15 -31.75
C GLY A 52 -6.43 6.34 -32.29
N GLU A 53 -6.51 6.61 -33.59
CA GLU A 53 -7.78 6.74 -34.33
C GLU A 53 -8.47 5.39 -34.59
N ASN A 54 -7.73 4.27 -34.48
CA ASN A 54 -8.28 2.94 -34.75
C ASN A 54 -9.09 2.42 -33.55
N SER A 55 -10.38 2.16 -33.77
CA SER A 55 -11.19 1.31 -32.89
C SER A 55 -11.12 -0.16 -33.29
N MET A 56 -11.22 -1.03 -32.29
CA MET A 56 -11.17 -2.48 -32.43
C MET A 56 -12.28 -3.07 -31.57
N PHE A 57 -13.13 -3.89 -32.18
CA PHE A 57 -14.31 -4.47 -31.53
C PHE A 57 -14.10 -5.98 -31.37
N PHE A 58 -14.16 -6.43 -30.12
CA PHE A 58 -13.89 -7.81 -29.74
C PHE A 58 -15.18 -8.50 -29.32
N GLN A 59 -15.33 -9.73 -29.77
CA GLN A 59 -16.29 -10.67 -29.20
C GLN A 59 -15.54 -11.91 -28.69
N ILE A 60 -15.79 -12.28 -27.45
CA ILE A 60 -15.12 -13.34 -26.69
C ILE A 60 -16.16 -14.43 -26.41
N LYS A 61 -15.86 -15.70 -26.70
CA LYS A 61 -16.88 -16.76 -26.64
C LYS A 61 -16.39 -18.06 -25.99
N ASP A 62 -17.11 -18.45 -24.93
CA ASP A 62 -17.10 -19.79 -24.32
C ASP A 62 -17.81 -20.78 -25.26
N TYR A 63 -17.08 -21.25 -26.27
CA TYR A 63 -17.47 -22.44 -27.01
C TYR A 63 -16.42 -23.53 -26.78
N ASP A 64 -16.87 -24.60 -26.15
CA ASP A 64 -16.07 -25.77 -25.77
C ASP A 64 -15.93 -26.77 -26.93
N GLU A 65 -16.80 -26.65 -27.95
CA GLU A 65 -16.75 -27.34 -29.25
C GLU A 65 -17.21 -26.36 -30.35
N ILE A 66 -16.28 -25.88 -31.18
CA ILE A 66 -16.56 -25.02 -32.35
C ILE A 66 -15.54 -25.28 -33.46
N THR A 67 -15.97 -25.23 -34.72
CA THR A 67 -15.10 -25.37 -35.91
C THR A 67 -15.18 -24.14 -36.81
N LEU A 68 -14.35 -24.07 -37.85
CA LEU A 68 -14.49 -23.04 -38.90
C LEU A 68 -15.81 -23.14 -39.69
N GLU A 69 -16.48 -24.30 -39.68
CA GLU A 69 -17.75 -24.52 -40.39
C GLU A 69 -18.95 -23.90 -39.64
N ASP A 70 -18.82 -23.71 -38.32
CA ASP A 70 -19.77 -22.97 -37.48
C ASP A 70 -19.75 -21.44 -37.73
N LEU A 71 -18.79 -20.94 -38.52
CA LEU A 71 -18.52 -19.52 -38.76
C LEU A 71 -18.83 -19.13 -40.21
N GLN A 72 -19.98 -18.50 -40.44
CA GLN A 72 -20.39 -18.04 -41.78
C GLN A 72 -20.13 -16.55 -41.94
N PHE A 73 -19.24 -16.18 -42.87
CA PHE A 73 -18.78 -14.80 -43.08
C PHE A 73 -19.46 -14.14 -44.28
N ASN A 74 -20.18 -13.04 -44.02
CA ASN A 74 -20.68 -12.11 -45.03
C ASN A 74 -19.92 -10.77 -44.95
N ALA A 75 -20.07 -9.92 -45.96
CA ALA A 75 -19.36 -8.62 -46.02
C ALA A 75 -19.75 -7.60 -44.93
N LYS A 76 -20.84 -7.83 -44.17
CA LYS A 76 -21.34 -6.95 -43.10
C LYS A 76 -21.70 -7.66 -41.79
N GLU A 77 -21.64 -8.99 -41.76
CA GLU A 77 -22.04 -9.79 -40.60
C GLU A 77 -21.23 -11.09 -40.54
N VAL A 78 -21.05 -11.63 -39.34
CA VAL A 78 -20.61 -13.01 -39.11
C VAL A 78 -21.71 -13.76 -38.38
N SER A 79 -22.06 -14.96 -38.84
CA SER A 79 -22.94 -15.87 -38.11
C SER A 79 -22.09 -16.87 -37.33
N ILE A 80 -22.28 -16.95 -36.02
CA ILE A 80 -21.56 -17.85 -35.12
C ILE A 80 -22.59 -18.83 -34.56
N LYS A 81 -22.50 -20.11 -34.96
CA LYS A 81 -23.51 -21.17 -34.66
C LYS A 81 -24.96 -20.69 -34.92
N GLY A 82 -25.17 -19.99 -36.04
CA GLY A 82 -26.47 -19.47 -36.46
C GLY A 82 -26.89 -18.12 -35.86
N LYS A 83 -26.17 -17.58 -34.85
CA LYS A 83 -26.43 -16.25 -34.31
C LYS A 83 -25.67 -15.18 -35.11
N LYS A 84 -26.40 -14.21 -35.67
CA LYS A 84 -25.83 -13.10 -36.47
C LYS A 84 -25.23 -12.00 -35.60
N HIS A 85 -24.01 -11.60 -35.94
CA HIS A 85 -23.29 -10.48 -35.36
C HIS A 85 -22.90 -9.48 -36.47
N LEU A 86 -23.34 -8.22 -36.35
CA LEU A 86 -22.96 -7.14 -37.27
C LEU A 86 -21.49 -6.79 -37.08
N LEU A 87 -20.76 -6.65 -38.19
CA LEU A 87 -19.35 -6.24 -38.21
C LEU A 87 -19.22 -4.72 -38.35
N ALA A 88 -18.25 -4.13 -37.67
CA ALA A 88 -17.86 -2.75 -37.91
C ALA A 88 -17.19 -2.61 -39.29
N SER A 89 -17.59 -1.59 -40.06
CA SER A 89 -17.13 -1.39 -41.44
C SER A 89 -15.69 -0.90 -41.51
N ASP A 90 -15.39 0.21 -40.83
CA ASP A 90 -14.10 0.91 -40.86
C ASP A 90 -13.28 0.66 -39.58
N SER A 91 -13.25 -0.59 -39.10
CA SER A 91 -12.54 -0.99 -37.88
C SER A 91 -12.19 -2.47 -37.90
N ALA A 92 -11.24 -2.88 -37.06
CA ALA A 92 -10.87 -4.28 -36.95
C ALA A 92 -11.87 -5.04 -36.06
N ASN A 93 -12.42 -6.13 -36.60
CA ASN A 93 -13.32 -7.03 -35.90
C ASN A 93 -12.52 -8.23 -35.40
N VAL A 94 -12.64 -8.60 -34.13
CA VAL A 94 -11.85 -9.68 -33.52
C VAL A 94 -12.78 -10.67 -32.83
N LEU A 95 -12.64 -11.95 -33.16
CA LEU A 95 -13.32 -13.07 -32.51
C LEU A 95 -12.29 -13.86 -31.71
N ILE A 96 -12.53 -14.03 -30.41
CA ILE A 96 -11.67 -14.78 -29.50
C ILE A 96 -12.46 -15.99 -28.97
N PHE A 97 -11.94 -17.19 -29.22
CA PHE A 97 -12.53 -18.44 -28.80
C PHE A 97 -11.58 -19.18 -27.85
N LYS A 98 -12.15 -19.80 -26.81
CA LYS A 98 -11.43 -20.65 -25.86
C LYS A 98 -10.52 -21.65 -26.57
N ASN A 99 -11.12 -22.37 -27.51
CA ASN A 99 -10.48 -23.35 -28.36
C ASN A 99 -11.25 -23.43 -29.69
N ILE A 100 -10.56 -23.14 -30.78
CA ILE A 100 -10.98 -23.41 -32.14
C ILE A 100 -9.74 -23.87 -32.92
N ASP A 101 -9.85 -24.94 -33.70
CA ASP A 101 -8.74 -25.41 -34.53
C ASP A 101 -8.67 -24.54 -35.80
N VAL A 102 -7.63 -23.70 -35.87
CA VAL A 102 -7.41 -22.75 -36.97
C VAL A 102 -5.93 -22.68 -37.35
N ALA A 103 -5.65 -22.86 -38.64
CA ALA A 103 -4.33 -22.62 -39.20
C ALA A 103 -4.02 -21.11 -39.21
N THR A 104 -3.35 -20.62 -38.16
CA THR A 104 -3.07 -19.19 -37.99
C THR A 104 -2.13 -18.66 -39.08
N ASN A 105 -2.57 -17.65 -39.83
CA ASN A 105 -1.82 -17.05 -40.94
C ASN A 105 -1.11 -15.73 -40.58
N CYS A 106 -1.36 -15.18 -39.39
CA CYS A 106 -0.75 -13.92 -38.94
C CYS A 106 -0.62 -13.87 -37.40
N LYS A 107 -0.17 -12.72 -36.87
CA LYS A 107 -0.26 -12.38 -35.45
C LYS A 107 -0.97 -11.05 -35.25
N TYR A 108 -1.90 -10.99 -34.31
CA TYR A 108 -2.64 -9.77 -33.94
C TYR A 108 -2.28 -9.37 -32.51
N TYR A 109 -1.66 -8.20 -32.34
CA TYR A 109 -1.03 -7.75 -31.06
C TYR A 109 -0.08 -8.76 -30.39
N GLY A 110 0.49 -9.70 -31.18
CA GLY A 110 1.39 -10.75 -30.72
C GLY A 110 0.72 -12.12 -30.51
N LEU A 111 -0.61 -12.17 -30.42
CA LEU A 111 -1.40 -13.39 -30.38
C LEU A 111 -1.41 -14.06 -31.77
N PRO A 112 -1.26 -15.40 -31.88
CA PRO A 112 -1.51 -16.13 -33.13
C PRO A 112 -2.95 -15.88 -33.61
N ALA A 113 -3.13 -15.63 -34.91
CA ALA A 113 -4.45 -15.33 -35.47
C ALA A 113 -4.62 -15.85 -36.90
N LEU A 114 -5.85 -16.26 -37.22
CA LEU A 114 -6.32 -16.45 -38.60
C LEU A 114 -7.07 -15.18 -39.02
N LYS A 115 -6.51 -14.42 -39.97
CA LYS A 115 -7.25 -13.34 -40.63
C LYS A 115 -8.07 -13.91 -41.78
N GLN A 116 -9.37 -13.62 -41.76
CA GLN A 116 -10.33 -13.96 -42.80
C GLN A 116 -11.22 -12.74 -43.07
N ASN A 117 -11.17 -12.20 -44.28
CA ASN A 117 -11.77 -10.90 -44.65
C ASN A 117 -11.33 -9.77 -43.68
N ASN A 118 -12.28 -8.98 -43.13
CA ASN A 118 -12.01 -7.97 -42.10
C ASN A 118 -12.25 -8.50 -40.66
N VAL A 119 -12.06 -9.80 -40.45
CA VAL A 119 -12.17 -10.46 -39.14
C VAL A 119 -10.85 -11.15 -38.79
N TYR A 120 -10.43 -11.00 -37.53
CA TYR A 120 -9.31 -11.72 -36.93
C TYR A 120 -9.86 -12.77 -35.96
N ILE A 121 -9.53 -14.04 -36.19
CA ILE A 121 -9.93 -15.17 -35.34
C ILE A 121 -8.73 -15.57 -34.49
N ILE A 122 -8.90 -15.60 -33.17
CA ILE A 122 -7.87 -15.97 -32.20
C ILE A 122 -8.40 -17.17 -31.39
N SER A 123 -7.58 -18.22 -31.32
CA SER A 123 -7.76 -19.35 -30.41
C SER A 123 -6.82 -19.13 -29.23
N LEU A 124 -7.33 -19.07 -28.00
CA LEU A 124 -6.51 -18.79 -26.81
C LEU A 124 -7.16 -19.32 -25.52
N SER A 125 -6.58 -20.36 -24.92
CA SER A 125 -7.05 -20.89 -23.65
C SER A 125 -6.85 -19.90 -22.47
N ARG A 126 -7.58 -20.10 -21.38
CA ARG A 126 -7.32 -19.44 -20.08
C ARG A 126 -5.86 -19.65 -19.60
N LEU A 127 -5.28 -20.79 -20.01
CA LEU A 127 -3.91 -21.44 -19.84
C LEU A 127 -2.95 -20.28 -20.37
N GLU A 128 -3.00 -20.09 -21.69
CA GLU A 128 -2.14 -19.23 -22.51
C GLU A 128 -2.35 -17.74 -22.20
N ALA A 129 -3.57 -17.31 -21.87
CA ALA A 129 -3.84 -15.96 -21.40
C ALA A 129 -3.10 -15.65 -20.09
N ASP A 130 -3.21 -16.51 -19.07
CA ASP A 130 -2.48 -16.36 -17.80
C ASP A 130 -0.96 -16.48 -18.01
N ASN A 131 -0.50 -17.46 -18.79
CA ASN A 131 0.91 -17.59 -19.16
C ASN A 131 1.46 -16.33 -19.86
N MET A 132 0.66 -15.67 -20.69
CA MET A 132 1.04 -14.38 -21.29
C MET A 132 1.05 -13.24 -20.27
N ILE A 133 0.07 -13.15 -19.36
CA ILE A 133 0.09 -12.19 -18.23
C ILE A 133 1.35 -12.40 -17.36
N ASN A 134 1.69 -13.65 -17.06
CA ASN A 134 2.86 -14.05 -16.27
C ASN A 134 4.17 -13.66 -16.95
N LYS A 135 4.25 -13.86 -18.26
CA LYS A 135 5.41 -13.51 -19.09
C LYS A 135 5.56 -12.00 -19.26
N LEU A 136 4.45 -11.27 -19.39
CA LEU A 136 4.42 -9.80 -19.48
C LEU A 136 4.90 -9.14 -18.17
N TYR A 137 4.59 -9.72 -17.01
CA TYR A 137 5.05 -9.24 -15.69
C TYR A 137 6.22 -10.03 -15.09
N ALA A 138 6.91 -10.87 -15.85
CA ALA A 138 7.96 -11.76 -15.34
C ALA A 138 9.00 -11.05 -14.44
N PHE A 139 9.37 -9.82 -14.82
CA PHE A 139 10.35 -8.98 -14.14
C PHE A 139 9.74 -7.89 -13.24
N ASN A 140 8.41 -7.91 -13.00
CA ASN A 140 7.71 -6.94 -12.16
C ASN A 140 6.39 -7.48 -11.59
N GLN A 141 6.44 -8.56 -10.81
CA GLN A 141 5.23 -9.16 -10.21
C GLN A 141 4.52 -8.20 -9.21
N LYS A 142 5.26 -7.26 -8.60
CA LYS A 142 4.71 -6.13 -7.81
C LYS A 142 3.65 -5.35 -8.62
N ARG A 143 3.89 -5.16 -9.93
CA ARG A 143 2.96 -4.48 -10.83
C ARG A 143 1.74 -5.32 -11.18
N LYS A 144 1.89 -6.63 -11.42
CA LYS A 144 0.77 -7.56 -11.65
C LYS A 144 -0.28 -7.46 -10.54
N ILE A 145 0.16 -7.54 -9.29
CA ILE A 145 -0.71 -7.45 -8.10
C ILE A 145 -1.38 -6.06 -8.01
N THR A 146 -0.66 -5.00 -8.39
CA THR A 146 -1.21 -3.63 -8.41
C THR A 146 -2.33 -3.50 -9.44
N ILE A 147 -2.14 -4.07 -10.65
CA ILE A 147 -3.13 -4.01 -11.74
C ILE A 147 -4.31 -4.95 -11.51
N ASP A 148 -4.10 -6.12 -10.90
CA ASP A 148 -5.17 -7.01 -10.43
C ASP A 148 -6.10 -6.31 -9.42
N ARG A 149 -5.52 -5.66 -8.39
CA ARG A 149 -6.28 -4.87 -7.40
C ARG A 149 -6.98 -3.66 -8.04
N PHE A 150 -6.31 -2.97 -8.95
CA PHE A 150 -6.87 -1.84 -9.70
C PHE A 150 -8.10 -2.26 -10.53
N PHE A 151 -8.00 -3.37 -11.26
CA PHE A 151 -9.07 -3.92 -12.08
C PHE A 151 -10.26 -4.35 -11.22
N LYS A 152 -10.02 -5.13 -10.15
CA LYS A 152 -11.06 -5.56 -9.21
C LYS A 152 -11.74 -4.39 -8.51
N ASN A 153 -11.03 -3.29 -8.23
CA ASN A 153 -11.61 -2.05 -7.72
C ASN A 153 -12.48 -1.33 -8.76
N HIS A 154 -12.12 -1.35 -10.04
CA HIS A 154 -12.95 -0.82 -11.13
C HIS A 154 -14.23 -1.66 -11.31
N LEU A 155 -14.14 -2.99 -11.23
CA LEU A 155 -15.30 -3.89 -11.28
C LEU A 155 -16.20 -3.76 -10.04
N ASP A 156 -15.64 -3.73 -8.82
CA ASP A 156 -16.37 -3.44 -7.55
C ASP A 156 -17.15 -2.11 -7.67
N LYS A 157 -16.57 -1.09 -8.34
CA LYS A 157 -17.17 0.24 -8.56
C LYS A 157 -17.99 0.39 -9.86
N ARG A 158 -18.11 -0.67 -10.68
CA ARG A 158 -18.76 -0.68 -12.01
C ARG A 158 -18.21 0.35 -13.02
N ILE A 159 -16.93 0.70 -12.91
CA ILE A 159 -16.23 1.57 -13.86
C ILE A 159 -15.80 0.72 -15.08
N LEU A 160 -16.68 0.63 -16.08
CA LEU A 160 -16.50 -0.24 -17.24
C LEU A 160 -15.61 0.33 -18.35
N LYS A 161 -15.21 1.60 -18.28
CA LYS A 161 -14.23 2.21 -19.19
C LYS A 161 -12.98 2.59 -18.42
N ILE A 162 -11.83 2.10 -18.88
CA ILE A 162 -10.50 2.39 -18.33
C ILE A 162 -9.71 3.10 -19.42
N ASN A 163 -9.23 4.31 -19.13
CA ASN A 163 -8.36 5.09 -20.00
C ASN A 163 -6.88 4.87 -19.63
N LYS A 164 -5.96 5.19 -20.53
CA LYS A 164 -4.52 5.03 -20.34
C LYS A 164 -3.97 5.78 -19.11
N ASP A 165 -4.63 6.88 -18.76
CA ASP A 165 -4.24 7.80 -17.70
C ASP A 165 -4.85 7.43 -16.33
N ASP A 166 -5.90 6.59 -16.32
CA ASP A 166 -6.45 5.99 -15.09
C ASP A 166 -5.50 4.90 -14.53
N LEU A 167 -4.74 4.23 -15.41
CA LEU A 167 -3.78 3.19 -15.04
C LEU A 167 -2.66 3.76 -14.15
N PRO A 168 -2.36 3.15 -12.97
CA PRO A 168 -1.42 3.70 -11.99
C PRO A 168 -0.06 4.08 -12.57
N ILE A 169 0.60 5.10 -12.03
CA ILE A 169 1.80 5.72 -12.63
C ILE A 169 2.93 4.69 -12.84
N ILE A 170 3.77 4.90 -13.88
CA ILE A 170 4.98 4.11 -14.09
C ILE A 170 6.08 4.65 -13.16
N LYS A 171 6.50 3.81 -12.21
CA LYS A 171 7.53 4.17 -11.23
C LYS A 171 8.91 4.09 -11.87
N VAL A 172 9.65 5.18 -11.75
CA VAL A 172 11.03 5.35 -12.21
C VAL A 172 11.82 6.01 -11.09
N PHE A 173 13.11 5.70 -10.98
CA PHE A 173 13.98 6.31 -9.96
C PHE A 173 14.07 7.81 -10.19
N ASP A 174 13.75 8.60 -9.15
CA ASP A 174 13.81 10.06 -9.23
C ASP A 174 15.24 10.53 -9.58
N THR A 175 15.31 11.62 -10.35
CA THR A 175 16.54 12.27 -10.80
C THR A 175 16.59 13.76 -10.45
N LYS A 176 15.55 14.28 -9.79
CA LYS A 176 15.54 15.62 -9.21
C LYS A 176 16.60 15.69 -8.10
N LEU A 177 17.31 16.82 -8.03
CA LEU A 177 18.09 17.18 -6.84
C LEU A 177 17.22 18.04 -5.95
N LEU A 178 17.46 18.00 -4.64
CA LEU A 178 16.82 18.91 -3.68
C LEU A 178 17.25 20.38 -3.89
N GLU A 179 18.24 20.62 -4.75
CA GLU A 179 19.00 21.87 -4.81
C GLU A 179 18.91 22.53 -6.19
N GLU A 180 18.68 23.84 -6.19
CA GLU A 180 18.61 24.63 -7.41
C GLU A 180 19.96 24.65 -8.17
N THR A 181 19.88 24.87 -9.49
CA THR A 181 21.02 24.70 -10.39
C THR A 181 21.15 25.83 -11.40
N ILE A 182 22.16 26.67 -11.15
CA ILE A 182 22.57 27.75 -12.06
C ILE A 182 23.40 27.20 -13.23
N ASN A 183 23.01 27.57 -14.45
CA ASN A 183 23.80 27.27 -15.65
C ASN A 183 24.89 28.35 -15.83
N ILE A 184 26.13 28.00 -15.51
CA ILE A 184 27.30 28.88 -15.66
C ILE A 184 27.89 28.94 -17.09
N GLY A 185 27.37 28.16 -18.04
CA GLY A 185 27.83 28.17 -19.43
C GLY A 185 29.08 27.32 -19.73
N LYS A 186 29.47 26.41 -18.83
CA LYS A 186 30.57 25.47 -19.10
C LYS A 186 30.29 24.61 -20.33
N LYS A 187 31.34 24.43 -21.15
CA LYS A 187 31.34 23.56 -22.32
C LYS A 187 32.08 22.25 -22.02
N HIS A 188 31.60 21.18 -22.63
CA HIS A 188 32.32 19.91 -22.69
C HIS A 188 33.17 19.83 -23.97
N LEU A 189 34.17 18.93 -23.98
CA LEU A 189 34.90 18.59 -25.20
C LEU A 189 33.95 17.97 -26.24
N GLU A 190 34.18 18.23 -27.52
CA GLU A 190 33.50 17.48 -28.57
C GLU A 190 33.93 16.00 -28.53
N PHE A 191 32.95 15.10 -28.60
CA PHE A 191 33.17 13.66 -28.55
C PHE A 191 32.26 12.94 -29.54
N SER A 192 32.76 11.86 -30.13
CA SER A 192 32.00 11.00 -31.04
C SER A 192 31.08 10.04 -30.28
N ASN A 193 31.65 9.31 -29.30
CA ASN A 193 31.07 8.10 -28.71
C ASN A 193 30.83 8.26 -27.20
N ILE A 194 31.90 8.29 -26.40
CA ILE A 194 31.83 8.45 -24.93
C ILE A 194 32.73 9.58 -24.43
N LEU A 195 32.23 10.33 -23.45
CA LEU A 195 32.98 11.32 -22.68
C LEU A 195 32.86 11.03 -21.19
N HIS A 196 34.00 10.89 -20.52
CA HIS A 196 34.11 10.77 -19.07
C HIS A 196 34.43 12.14 -18.47
N LEU A 197 33.44 12.76 -17.83
CA LEU A 197 33.58 14.01 -17.09
C LEU A 197 34.04 13.69 -15.67
N GLU A 198 35.35 13.49 -15.53
CA GLU A 198 35.97 13.16 -14.26
C GLU A 198 36.11 14.42 -13.39
N GLY A 199 35.85 14.30 -12.09
CA GLY A 199 36.08 15.41 -11.18
C GLY A 199 35.93 15.07 -9.70
N LYS A 200 36.67 15.82 -8.88
CA LYS A 200 36.68 15.74 -7.41
C LYS A 200 35.27 15.85 -6.78
N PRO A 201 35.05 15.41 -5.53
CA PRO A 201 33.77 15.61 -4.84
C PRO A 201 33.36 17.08 -4.83
N GLY A 202 32.05 17.36 -4.85
CA GLY A 202 31.54 18.74 -4.77
C GLY A 202 31.93 19.70 -5.92
N ILE A 203 32.51 19.20 -7.03
CA ILE A 203 32.87 20.03 -8.21
C ILE A 203 31.66 20.43 -9.07
N GLY A 204 30.43 20.11 -8.63
CA GLY A 204 29.20 20.43 -9.35
C GLY A 204 28.77 19.42 -10.43
N LYS A 205 29.31 18.19 -10.46
CA LYS A 205 28.93 17.13 -11.44
C LYS A 205 27.41 17.01 -11.61
N SER A 206 26.70 16.76 -10.51
CA SER A 206 25.26 16.50 -10.48
C SER A 206 24.40 17.69 -10.93
N HIS A 207 24.91 18.92 -10.75
CA HIS A 207 24.31 20.16 -11.29
C HIS A 207 24.66 20.35 -12.78
N TYR A 208 25.88 20.00 -13.19
CA TYR A 208 26.27 20.03 -14.59
C TYR A 208 25.45 19.02 -15.42
N VAL A 209 25.00 17.89 -14.85
CA VAL A 209 23.98 17.03 -15.47
C VAL A 209 22.71 17.79 -15.84
N ILE A 210 22.16 18.62 -14.96
CA ILE A 210 20.96 19.43 -15.26
C ILE A 210 21.25 20.46 -16.37
N THR A 211 22.48 20.95 -16.46
CA THR A 211 22.92 21.80 -17.59
C THR A 211 23.06 21.00 -18.89
N LEU A 212 23.63 19.79 -18.84
CA LEU A 212 23.75 18.89 -19.99
C LEU A 212 22.36 18.44 -20.49
N SER A 213 21.39 18.18 -19.60
CA SER A 213 20.01 17.90 -19.96
C SER A 213 19.29 19.10 -20.62
N LYS A 214 19.71 20.34 -20.35
CA LYS A 214 19.25 21.57 -21.03
C LYS A 214 20.00 21.83 -22.36
N ILE A 215 21.17 21.24 -22.57
CA ILE A 215 21.92 21.29 -23.84
C ILE A 215 21.42 20.19 -24.79
N TYR A 216 21.17 19.00 -24.25
CA TYR A 216 20.66 17.83 -24.96
C TYR A 216 19.18 17.61 -24.62
N ASN A 217 18.28 18.39 -25.22
CA ASN A 217 16.83 18.27 -24.98
C ASN A 217 16.29 16.83 -25.13
N GLN A 218 16.95 15.99 -25.93
CA GLN A 218 16.76 14.55 -25.96
C GLN A 218 17.90 13.86 -25.18
N ASN A 219 17.69 13.64 -23.88
CA ASN A 219 18.62 12.94 -23.00
C ASN A 219 17.91 11.91 -22.10
N ILE A 220 18.70 11.06 -21.45
CA ILE A 220 18.26 10.18 -20.37
C ILE A 220 19.26 10.33 -19.22
N VAL A 221 18.75 10.60 -18.01
CA VAL A 221 19.58 10.69 -16.80
C VAL A 221 19.38 9.45 -15.93
N TYR A 222 20.49 8.83 -15.53
CA TYR A 222 20.53 7.92 -14.39
C TYR A 222 21.41 8.52 -13.29
N ARG A 223 20.92 8.54 -12.04
CA ARG A 223 21.67 8.96 -10.86
C ARG A 223 21.75 7.81 -9.85
N PHE A 224 22.97 7.42 -9.50
CA PHE A 224 23.21 6.42 -8.45
C PHE A 224 22.93 6.93 -7.04
N TRP A 225 22.84 8.25 -6.85
CA TRP A 225 22.67 8.91 -5.55
C TRP A 225 21.99 10.27 -5.76
N ILE A 226 21.05 10.65 -4.88
CA ILE A 226 20.39 11.97 -4.93
C ILE A 226 20.47 12.76 -3.62
N SER A 227 20.47 12.08 -2.47
CA SER A 227 20.70 12.68 -1.14
C SER A 227 21.15 11.60 -0.14
N GLU A 228 21.59 11.98 1.06
CA GLU A 228 21.88 11.01 2.13
C GLU A 228 20.61 10.38 2.74
N GLN A 229 19.46 11.06 2.63
CA GLN A 229 18.15 10.61 3.14
C GLN A 229 17.30 9.89 2.08
N ASP A 230 17.89 9.48 0.96
CA ASP A 230 17.21 8.74 -0.12
C ASP A 230 16.86 7.30 0.32
N LYS A 231 15.55 6.97 0.35
CA LYS A 231 15.04 5.64 0.68
C LYS A 231 15.46 4.58 -0.36
N GLU A 232 15.71 4.96 -1.61
CA GLU A 232 16.08 4.05 -2.71
C GLU A 232 17.60 3.89 -2.90
N LYS A 233 18.40 4.59 -2.09
CA LYS A 233 19.87 4.74 -2.23
C LYS A 233 20.61 3.43 -2.56
N ASN A 234 20.26 2.32 -1.89
CA ASN A 234 20.88 1.03 -2.13
C ASN A 234 20.36 0.36 -3.42
N ALA A 235 19.04 0.40 -3.67
CA ALA A 235 18.41 -0.22 -4.83
C ALA A 235 18.89 0.39 -6.16
N ARG A 236 19.26 1.67 -6.16
CA ARG A 236 19.87 2.38 -7.31
C ARG A 236 21.22 1.81 -7.75
N LEU A 237 21.93 1.09 -6.87
CA LEU A 237 23.26 0.53 -7.13
C LEU A 237 23.23 -0.87 -7.74
N GLU A 238 22.05 -1.51 -7.82
CA GLU A 238 21.87 -2.85 -8.41
C GLU A 238 21.67 -2.79 -9.93
N TYR A 239 22.42 -3.58 -10.69
CA TYR A 239 22.41 -3.56 -12.16
C TYR A 239 21.03 -3.94 -12.75
N VAL A 240 20.31 -4.86 -12.10
CA VAL A 240 18.96 -5.27 -12.52
C VAL A 240 17.95 -4.11 -12.42
N ASN A 241 18.06 -3.28 -11.39
CA ASN A 241 17.18 -2.12 -11.20
C ASN A 241 17.52 -1.00 -12.18
N PHE A 242 18.82 -0.76 -12.46
CA PHE A 242 19.29 0.17 -13.48
C PHE A 242 18.70 -0.13 -14.87
N ILE A 243 18.81 -1.38 -15.36
CA ILE A 243 18.21 -1.79 -16.64
C ILE A 243 16.67 -1.64 -16.62
N SER A 244 16.03 -2.02 -15.51
CA SER A 244 14.59 -1.91 -15.31
C SER A 244 14.09 -0.46 -15.34
N ASP A 245 14.80 0.48 -14.72
CA ASP A 245 14.49 1.91 -14.71
C ASP A 245 14.72 2.56 -16.09
N ILE A 246 15.84 2.27 -16.75
CA ILE A 246 16.15 2.79 -18.09
C ILE A 246 15.09 2.38 -19.10
N SER A 247 14.64 1.12 -19.07
CA SER A 247 13.56 0.63 -19.94
C SER A 247 12.29 1.49 -19.77
N LYS A 248 11.84 1.70 -18.54
CA LYS A 248 10.64 2.50 -18.23
C LYS A 248 10.80 3.96 -18.68
N LYS A 249 11.98 4.57 -18.50
CA LYS A 249 12.32 5.94 -18.93
C LYS A 249 12.43 6.10 -20.47
N LEU A 250 12.70 5.02 -21.19
CA LEU A 250 12.79 5.01 -22.66
C LEU A 250 11.43 4.81 -23.31
N PHE A 251 10.77 3.70 -22.96
CA PHE A 251 9.61 3.20 -23.67
C PHE A 251 8.28 3.64 -23.06
N HIS A 252 8.31 4.21 -21.84
CA HIS A 252 7.12 4.57 -21.05
C HIS A 252 6.15 3.38 -20.91
N ASP A 253 6.72 2.18 -20.75
CA ASP A 253 6.04 0.90 -20.62
C ASP A 253 6.74 0.01 -19.57
N TYR A 254 6.17 -1.15 -19.23
CA TYR A 254 6.77 -2.13 -18.32
C TYR A 254 7.28 -3.39 -19.05
N SER A 255 7.32 -3.38 -20.38
CA SER A 255 7.76 -4.53 -21.16
C SER A 255 9.24 -4.79 -20.90
N PHE A 256 9.62 -6.06 -20.76
CA PHE A 256 11.04 -6.42 -20.77
C PHE A 256 11.68 -6.01 -22.09
N LYS A 257 12.91 -5.49 -22.00
CA LYS A 257 13.76 -5.11 -23.14
C LYS A 257 15.14 -5.65 -22.86
N SER A 258 15.76 -6.28 -23.85
CA SER A 258 17.19 -6.60 -23.82
C SER A 258 18.05 -5.33 -23.85
N GLU A 259 19.32 -5.46 -23.44
CA GLU A 259 20.31 -4.38 -23.60
C GLU A 259 20.38 -3.88 -25.06
N VAL A 260 20.21 -4.79 -26.03
CA VAL A 260 20.24 -4.50 -27.47
C VAL A 260 19.02 -3.66 -27.89
N GLU A 261 17.83 -3.93 -27.37
CA GLU A 261 16.64 -3.09 -27.63
C GLU A 261 16.77 -1.71 -26.99
N ILE A 262 17.32 -1.64 -25.77
CA ILE A 262 17.59 -0.39 -25.06
C ILE A 262 18.58 0.48 -25.86
N ILE A 263 19.72 -0.08 -26.27
CA ILE A 263 20.73 0.61 -27.10
C ILE A 263 20.12 1.05 -28.44
N ASN A 264 19.36 0.18 -29.11
CA ASN A 264 18.72 0.53 -30.39
C ASN A 264 17.69 1.65 -30.27
N GLU A 265 16.90 1.72 -29.19
CA GLU A 265 15.94 2.83 -29.02
C GLU A 265 16.64 4.14 -28.62
N ILE A 266 17.72 4.10 -27.82
CA ILE A 266 18.56 5.28 -27.55
C ILE A 266 19.14 5.82 -28.87
N LYS A 267 19.71 4.93 -29.70
CA LYS A 267 20.26 5.24 -31.03
C LYS A 267 19.20 5.84 -31.97
N LYS A 268 18.05 5.18 -32.10
CA LYS A 268 16.91 5.58 -32.94
C LYS A 268 16.32 6.93 -32.53
N SER A 269 16.14 7.14 -31.22
CA SER A 269 15.67 8.40 -30.65
C SER A 269 16.76 9.48 -30.51
N LYS A 270 18.01 9.16 -30.91
CA LYS A 270 19.20 10.02 -30.85
C LYS A 270 19.47 10.64 -29.47
N ARG A 271 18.97 10.00 -28.40
CA ARG A 271 19.10 10.50 -27.03
C ARG A 271 20.54 10.40 -26.53
N VAL A 272 21.03 11.43 -25.85
CA VAL A 272 22.31 11.37 -25.13
C VAL A 272 22.09 10.70 -23.78
N PHE A 273 22.87 9.65 -23.48
CA PHE A 273 22.77 8.93 -22.22
C PHE A 273 23.72 9.53 -21.18
N ILE A 274 23.21 9.94 -20.02
CA ILE A 274 23.96 10.67 -18.99
C ILE A 274 23.91 9.90 -17.67
N ILE A 275 25.09 9.53 -17.15
CA ILE A 275 25.25 8.72 -15.94
C ILE A 275 25.95 9.56 -14.88
N ASP A 276 25.31 9.75 -13.73
CA ASP A 276 25.84 10.53 -12.61
C ASP A 276 26.21 9.64 -11.42
N GLY A 277 27.48 9.70 -11.01
CA GLY A 277 27.97 9.09 -9.79
C GLY A 277 28.32 7.60 -9.89
N LEU A 278 28.89 7.14 -11.01
CA LEU A 278 29.31 5.73 -11.17
C LEU A 278 30.29 5.27 -10.07
N ASP A 279 31.04 6.20 -9.48
CA ASP A 279 31.90 5.93 -8.31
C ASP A 279 31.13 5.46 -7.07
N HIS A 280 29.82 5.68 -6.97
CA HIS A 280 29.02 5.11 -5.88
C HIS A 280 28.85 3.59 -6.01
N VAL A 281 28.82 3.05 -7.24
CA VAL A 281 28.84 1.58 -7.43
C VAL A 281 30.20 1.01 -7.00
N GLU A 282 31.31 1.63 -7.43
CA GLU A 282 32.67 1.20 -7.05
C GLU A 282 32.92 1.23 -5.52
N ASN A 283 32.34 2.18 -4.80
CA ASN A 283 32.56 2.33 -3.35
C ASN A 283 31.52 1.60 -2.46
N TYR A 284 30.35 1.23 -2.99
CA TYR A 284 29.24 0.68 -2.17
C TYR A 284 28.55 -0.58 -2.73
N ASN A 285 28.72 -0.92 -4.02
CA ASN A 285 28.25 -2.19 -4.61
C ASN A 285 29.22 -2.69 -5.71
N ASN A 286 30.47 -2.97 -5.33
CA ASN A 286 31.54 -3.25 -6.30
C ASN A 286 31.32 -4.56 -7.10
N GLU A 287 30.47 -5.48 -6.62
CA GLU A 287 30.18 -6.75 -7.31
C GLU A 287 29.47 -6.55 -8.66
N ASP A 288 28.59 -5.54 -8.77
CA ASP A 288 27.88 -5.23 -10.01
C ASP A 288 28.65 -4.28 -10.95
N LEU A 289 29.71 -3.61 -10.48
CA LEU A 289 30.44 -2.57 -11.23
C LEU A 289 30.84 -3.03 -12.64
N GLY A 290 31.31 -4.26 -12.77
CA GLY A 290 31.70 -4.85 -14.06
C GLY A 290 30.54 -4.92 -15.07
N LYS A 291 29.31 -5.17 -14.61
CA LYS A 291 28.10 -5.23 -15.46
C LYS A 291 27.77 -3.84 -16.00
N PHE A 292 27.80 -2.82 -15.14
CA PHE A 292 27.62 -1.42 -15.54
C PHE A 292 28.66 -0.98 -16.58
N VAL A 293 29.95 -1.22 -16.34
CA VAL A 293 31.02 -0.84 -17.28
C VAL A 293 30.89 -1.57 -18.62
N GLN A 294 30.50 -2.85 -18.62
CA GLN A 294 30.23 -3.61 -19.85
C GLN A 294 29.05 -3.01 -20.64
N PHE A 295 27.94 -2.66 -19.99
CA PHE A 295 26.81 -2.00 -20.65
C PHE A 295 27.19 -0.65 -21.24
N ILE A 296 27.88 0.19 -20.47
CA ILE A 296 28.35 1.51 -20.91
C ILE A 296 29.25 1.38 -22.15
N ASN A 297 30.16 0.40 -22.17
CA ASN A 297 31.00 0.13 -23.32
C ASN A 297 30.16 -0.25 -24.56
N LYS A 298 29.21 -1.19 -24.45
CA LYS A 298 28.31 -1.57 -25.56
C LYS A 298 27.52 -0.36 -26.09
N LEU A 299 26.91 0.41 -25.18
CA LEU A 299 26.13 1.60 -25.51
C LEU A 299 26.99 2.64 -26.25
N SER A 300 28.22 2.87 -25.79
CA SER A 300 29.13 3.86 -26.37
C SER A 300 29.55 3.57 -27.82
N LEU A 301 29.43 2.33 -28.30
CA LEU A 301 29.73 2.01 -29.71
C LEU A 301 28.75 2.67 -30.69
N GLU A 302 27.51 2.90 -30.24
CA GLU A 302 26.40 3.33 -31.11
C GLU A 302 25.68 4.60 -30.64
N CYS A 303 25.83 5.00 -29.38
CA CYS A 303 25.11 6.09 -28.74
C CYS A 303 26.05 7.05 -28.00
N LYS A 304 25.77 8.37 -28.10
CA LYS A 304 26.51 9.38 -27.32
C LYS A 304 26.26 9.20 -25.84
N THR A 305 27.32 8.89 -25.11
CA THR A 305 27.28 8.56 -23.68
C THR A 305 28.17 9.51 -22.89
N ILE A 306 27.66 10.04 -21.78
CA ILE A 306 28.40 10.91 -20.87
C ILE A 306 28.38 10.27 -19.48
N VAL A 307 29.56 9.98 -18.94
CA VAL A 307 29.72 9.44 -17.57
C VAL A 307 30.33 10.52 -16.69
N LEU A 308 29.73 10.79 -15.54
CA LEU A 308 30.22 11.71 -14.52
C LEU A 308 30.57 10.94 -13.26
N SER A 309 31.80 11.06 -12.77
CA SER A 309 32.22 10.37 -11.53
C SER A 309 33.37 11.07 -10.80
N ARG A 310 33.68 10.65 -9.58
CA ARG A 310 35.03 10.77 -9.00
C ARG A 310 36.02 9.95 -9.87
N PRO A 311 37.34 10.19 -9.79
CA PRO A 311 38.32 9.30 -10.42
C PRO A 311 38.08 7.85 -9.98
N LEU A 312 37.90 6.95 -10.95
CA LEU A 312 37.61 5.54 -10.72
C LEU A 312 38.92 4.76 -10.49
N LYS A 313 38.90 3.78 -9.61
CA LYS A 313 39.97 2.77 -9.47
C LYS A 313 39.90 1.77 -10.64
N TYR A 314 38.70 1.48 -11.13
CA TYR A 314 38.49 0.63 -12.30
C TYR A 314 39.04 1.31 -13.57
N ASN A 315 39.94 0.64 -14.29
CA ASN A 315 40.58 1.21 -15.46
C ASN A 315 39.63 1.26 -16.67
N THR A 316 39.53 2.42 -17.32
CA THR A 316 38.59 2.69 -18.43
C THR A 316 39.25 3.49 -19.54
N ASN A 317 39.19 3.00 -20.78
CA ASN A 317 39.77 3.64 -21.97
C ASN A 317 38.88 4.76 -22.57
N TRP A 318 38.06 5.41 -21.75
CA TRP A 318 37.12 6.45 -22.20
C TRP A 318 37.85 7.79 -22.37
N ASN A 319 37.42 8.61 -23.35
CA ASN A 319 37.96 9.96 -23.50
C ASN A 319 37.61 10.79 -22.26
N LYS A 320 38.60 11.41 -21.61
CA LYS A 320 38.42 12.09 -20.32
C LYS A 320 38.50 13.61 -20.46
N GLN A 321 37.57 14.32 -19.83
CA GLN A 321 37.67 15.74 -19.53
C GLN A 321 37.60 15.95 -18.02
N ILE A 322 38.63 16.60 -17.45
CA ILE A 322 38.64 16.97 -16.04
C ILE A 322 37.78 18.22 -15.85
N LEU A 323 36.80 18.15 -14.94
CA LEU A 323 36.02 19.32 -14.53
C LEU A 323 36.84 20.22 -13.61
N THR A 324 37.23 21.38 -14.13
CA THR A 324 37.91 22.46 -13.41
C THR A 324 37.00 23.13 -12.36
N ASN A 325 37.60 23.92 -11.46
CA ASN A 325 36.88 24.92 -10.67
C ASN A 325 36.15 25.93 -11.58
N TRP A 326 35.26 26.75 -11.03
CA TRP A 326 34.73 27.93 -11.71
C TRP A 326 35.79 29.03 -11.85
N ASN A 327 35.67 29.87 -12.88
CA ASN A 327 36.40 31.15 -12.95
C ASN A 327 35.64 32.26 -12.19
N GLU A 328 36.21 33.46 -12.09
CA GLU A 328 35.60 34.58 -11.32
C GLU A 328 34.22 34.97 -11.86
N ARG A 329 34.04 35.05 -13.18
CA ARG A 329 32.76 35.41 -13.81
C ARG A 329 31.70 34.32 -13.63
N GLU A 330 32.08 33.05 -13.76
CA GLU A 330 31.21 31.90 -13.44
C GLU A 330 30.80 31.91 -11.96
N THR A 331 31.75 32.22 -11.07
CA THR A 331 31.51 32.31 -9.61
C THR A 331 30.55 33.45 -9.28
N ARG A 332 30.82 34.68 -9.77
CA ARG A 332 29.92 35.83 -9.60
C ARG A 332 28.51 35.56 -10.11
N LYS A 333 28.35 34.85 -11.24
CA LYS A 333 27.02 34.49 -11.76
C LYS A 333 26.22 33.67 -10.75
N VAL A 334 26.82 32.65 -10.14
CA VAL A 334 26.14 31.80 -9.15
C VAL A 334 25.88 32.58 -7.86
N LEU A 335 26.79 33.46 -7.44
CA LEU A 335 26.61 34.34 -6.28
C LEU A 335 25.37 35.23 -6.42
N ILE A 336 25.18 35.85 -7.59
CA ILE A 336 24.01 36.68 -7.90
C ILE A 336 22.73 35.83 -7.98
N GLU A 337 22.73 34.80 -8.83
CA GLU A 337 21.49 34.08 -9.18
C GLU A 337 20.98 33.13 -8.08
N LEU A 338 21.87 32.47 -7.33
CA LEU A 338 21.50 31.45 -6.31
C LEU A 338 21.60 31.95 -4.85
N TYR A 339 22.53 32.85 -4.58
CA TYR A 339 22.81 33.30 -3.21
C TYR A 339 22.42 34.77 -2.97
N HIS A 340 22.03 35.50 -4.02
CA HIS A 340 21.65 36.91 -4.01
C HIS A 340 22.74 37.83 -3.45
N ILE A 341 24.00 37.54 -3.82
CA ILE A 341 25.20 38.30 -3.48
C ILE A 341 25.73 38.98 -4.76
N ASP A 342 25.35 40.25 -4.97
CA ASP A 342 25.76 41.03 -6.15
C ASP A 342 26.94 41.99 -5.88
N ASP A 343 27.27 42.25 -4.61
CA ASP A 343 28.43 43.08 -4.24
C ASP A 343 29.72 42.52 -4.86
N TYR A 344 30.39 43.36 -5.65
CA TYR A 344 31.58 42.94 -6.39
C TYR A 344 32.77 42.63 -5.49
N SER A 345 32.99 43.40 -4.42
CA SER A 345 34.09 43.18 -3.48
C SER A 345 33.92 41.85 -2.75
N ILE A 346 32.71 41.58 -2.24
CA ILE A 346 32.37 40.30 -1.62
C ILE A 346 32.49 39.16 -2.64
N GLY A 347 32.01 39.33 -3.87
CA GLY A 347 32.10 38.33 -4.92
C GLY A 347 33.53 37.94 -5.28
N SER A 348 34.42 38.92 -5.44
CA SER A 348 35.85 38.67 -5.69
C SER A 348 36.58 38.12 -4.46
N GLN A 349 36.19 38.50 -3.23
CA GLN A 349 36.71 37.87 -2.01
C GLN A 349 36.37 36.37 -1.94
N ILE A 350 35.10 36.00 -2.20
CA ILE A 350 34.66 34.60 -2.24
C ILE A 350 35.43 33.83 -3.31
N TYR A 351 35.59 34.40 -4.52
CA TYR A 351 36.37 33.75 -5.58
C TYR A 351 37.84 33.56 -5.20
N ASN A 352 38.50 34.60 -4.65
CA ASN A 352 39.91 34.54 -4.27
C ASN A 352 40.18 33.51 -3.16
N LEU A 353 39.28 33.41 -2.17
CA LEU A 353 39.37 32.45 -1.06
C LEU A 353 39.15 31.00 -1.53
N THR A 354 38.11 30.76 -2.34
CA THR A 354 37.69 29.41 -2.75
C THR A 354 38.34 28.89 -4.03
N ASN A 355 39.05 29.79 -4.75
CA ASN A 355 39.52 29.59 -6.12
C ASN A 355 38.42 29.09 -7.08
N GLY A 356 37.15 29.46 -6.82
CA GLY A 356 35.97 29.01 -7.57
C GLY A 356 35.57 27.53 -7.41
N TYR A 357 36.04 26.81 -6.38
CA TYR A 357 35.65 25.41 -6.17
C TYR A 357 34.17 25.33 -5.72
N PRO A 358 33.21 24.76 -6.49
CA PRO A 358 31.77 25.02 -6.28
C PRO A 358 31.20 24.72 -4.89
N ILE A 359 31.56 23.59 -4.28
CA ILE A 359 31.16 23.28 -2.89
C ILE A 359 31.75 24.26 -1.87
N LEU A 360 32.97 24.77 -2.09
CA LEU A 360 33.54 25.81 -1.25
C LEU A 360 32.88 27.17 -1.50
N VAL A 361 32.57 27.51 -2.76
CA VAL A 361 31.78 28.71 -3.10
C VAL A 361 30.46 28.68 -2.33
N ARG A 362 29.73 27.55 -2.37
CA ARG A 362 28.53 27.36 -1.55
C ARG A 362 28.78 27.58 -0.07
N PHE A 363 29.78 26.89 0.52
CA PHE A 363 30.07 26.99 1.94
C PHE A 363 30.33 28.44 2.38
N ILE A 364 31.14 29.19 1.62
CA ILE A 364 31.39 30.61 1.92
C ILE A 364 30.17 31.49 1.62
N SER A 365 29.36 31.17 0.60
CA SER A 365 28.14 31.91 0.26
C SER A 365 27.05 31.77 1.32
N GLU A 366 26.84 30.56 1.85
CA GLU A 366 25.87 30.33 2.93
C GLU A 366 26.38 30.90 4.27
N HIS A 367 27.70 30.87 4.51
CA HIS A 367 28.29 31.62 5.63
C HIS A 367 28.01 33.12 5.52
N TYR A 368 28.20 33.71 4.33
CA TYR A 368 27.89 35.11 4.09
C TYR A 368 26.39 35.40 4.19
N LYS A 369 25.51 34.52 3.68
CA LYS A 369 24.04 34.67 3.84
C LYS A 369 23.64 34.68 5.32
N ALA A 370 24.24 33.81 6.14
CA ALA A 370 23.94 33.69 7.57
C ALA A 370 24.47 34.89 8.40
N TYR A 371 25.75 35.26 8.24
CA TYR A 371 26.42 36.22 9.16
C TYR A 371 26.82 37.57 8.53
N LYS A 372 26.60 37.75 7.22
CA LYS A 372 27.00 38.94 6.44
C LYS A 372 28.51 39.25 6.46
N ILE A 373 29.34 38.25 6.77
CA ILE A 373 30.81 38.33 6.76
C ILE A 373 31.41 37.17 5.96
N ILE A 374 32.62 37.37 5.44
CA ILE A 374 33.47 36.31 4.88
C ILE A 374 34.32 35.74 6.02
N PRO A 375 34.42 34.41 6.21
CA PRO A 375 35.18 33.83 7.31
C PRO A 375 36.68 34.03 7.08
N ILE A 376 37.41 34.32 8.16
CA ILE A 376 38.86 34.57 8.14
C ILE A 376 39.59 33.22 7.98
N LEU A 377 39.87 32.88 6.73
CA LEU A 377 40.51 31.62 6.30
C LEU A 377 41.67 31.90 5.34
N GLU A 378 42.63 30.98 5.26
CA GLU A 378 43.67 31.01 4.23
C GLU A 378 43.10 30.51 2.88
N LYS A 379 43.77 30.85 1.77
CA LYS A 379 43.31 30.46 0.43
C LYS A 379 43.18 28.93 0.31
N LEU A 380 41.95 28.49 0.05
CA LEU A 380 41.53 27.10 0.16
C LEU A 380 41.99 26.26 -1.04
N LYS A 381 42.76 25.21 -0.76
CA LYS A 381 43.29 24.25 -1.74
C LYS A 381 42.27 23.16 -2.09
N GLY A 382 41.39 22.80 -1.14
CA GLY A 382 40.41 21.73 -1.30
C GLY A 382 39.36 21.66 -0.18
N ILE A 383 38.47 20.66 -0.23
CA ILE A 383 37.46 20.42 0.81
C ILE A 383 38.14 20.05 2.14
N GLU A 384 39.10 19.14 2.07
CA GLU A 384 39.83 18.61 3.23
C GLU A 384 40.67 19.71 3.91
N ASP A 385 41.19 20.67 3.13
CA ASP A 385 41.86 21.88 3.62
C ASP A 385 40.85 22.83 4.30
N TYR A 386 39.71 23.12 3.65
CA TYR A 386 38.63 23.91 4.28
C TYR A 386 38.16 23.29 5.62
N TYR A 387 37.88 21.98 5.64
CA TYR A 387 37.54 21.28 6.89
C TYR A 387 38.67 21.37 7.92
N SER A 388 39.94 21.26 7.51
CA SER A 388 41.09 21.38 8.43
C SER A 388 41.30 22.80 8.96
N GLN A 389 40.89 23.83 8.23
CA GLN A 389 41.01 25.23 8.66
C GLN A 389 39.87 25.68 9.57
N ILE A 390 38.64 25.16 9.40
CA ILE A 390 37.54 25.40 10.36
C ILE A 390 37.64 24.47 11.58
N LEU A 391 38.16 23.26 11.41
CA LEU A 391 38.50 22.33 12.50
C LEU A 391 39.97 22.47 12.88
N LYS A 392 40.34 23.63 13.43
CA LYS A 392 41.66 23.80 14.08
C LYS A 392 41.68 23.13 15.46
N ASP A 393 40.61 23.26 16.23
CA ASP A 393 40.46 22.63 17.54
C ASP A 393 40.29 21.10 17.45
N VAL A 394 41.02 20.38 18.30
CA VAL A 394 40.96 18.92 18.44
C VAL A 394 39.67 18.49 19.13
N LYS A 395 39.16 19.23 20.13
CA LYS A 395 37.96 18.84 20.87
C LYS A 395 36.72 18.79 19.96
N THR A 396 36.62 19.74 19.02
CA THR A 396 35.57 19.83 18.00
C THR A 396 35.66 18.68 16.98
N LYS A 397 36.88 18.35 16.48
CA LYS A 397 37.08 17.13 15.66
C LYS A 397 36.60 15.88 16.39
N THR A 398 37.04 15.74 17.64
CA THR A 398 36.66 14.64 18.51
C THR A 398 35.15 14.61 18.71
N ALA A 399 34.46 15.74 18.90
CA ALA A 399 33.00 15.79 19.04
C ALA A 399 32.26 15.31 17.78
N LEU A 400 32.69 15.75 16.58
CA LEU A 400 32.02 15.46 15.31
C LEU A 400 31.99 13.98 14.93
N THR A 401 32.88 13.13 15.47
CA THR A 401 32.79 11.67 15.24
C THR A 401 31.52 11.03 15.83
N LEU A 402 30.67 11.77 16.57
CA LEU A 402 29.30 11.36 16.88
C LEU A 402 28.50 11.01 15.62
N PHE A 403 28.63 11.78 14.55
CA PHE A 403 27.90 11.53 13.31
C PHE A 403 28.37 10.26 12.56
N LEU A 404 29.46 9.62 13.01
CA LEU A 404 29.90 8.32 12.50
C LEU A 404 29.24 7.13 13.22
N THR A 405 28.55 7.34 14.37
CA THR A 405 27.99 6.25 15.18
C THR A 405 26.56 5.83 14.79
N SER A 406 25.91 6.56 13.88
CA SER A 406 24.57 6.22 13.37
C SER A 406 24.50 6.48 11.86
N ARG A 407 23.62 5.75 11.18
CA ARG A 407 23.30 5.98 9.74
C ARG A 407 22.04 6.84 9.55
N SER A 408 21.56 7.48 10.61
CA SER A 408 20.34 8.30 10.62
C SER A 408 20.61 9.72 11.16
N PHE A 409 19.57 10.54 11.25
CA PHE A 409 19.62 11.83 11.93
C PHE A 409 19.72 11.66 13.45
N PHE A 410 20.28 12.68 14.10
CA PHE A 410 20.18 12.92 15.54
C PHE A 410 19.16 14.03 15.79
N MET A 411 18.37 13.95 16.85
CA MET A 411 17.59 15.11 17.33
C MET A 411 18.51 16.06 18.11
N LYS A 412 18.23 17.37 18.08
CA LYS A 412 19.04 18.40 18.79
C LYS A 412 19.20 18.09 20.29
N SER A 413 18.17 17.53 20.94
CA SER A 413 18.26 17.08 22.33
C SER A 413 19.19 15.86 22.52
N GLU A 414 19.30 14.97 21.53
CA GLU A 414 20.12 13.74 21.62
C GLU A 414 21.62 14.04 21.64
N LEU A 415 22.03 15.17 21.05
CA LEU A 415 23.40 15.67 21.16
C LEU A 415 23.82 15.80 22.63
N SER A 416 22.92 16.24 23.52
CA SER A 416 23.15 16.38 24.96
C SER A 416 23.14 15.07 25.76
N LEU A 417 22.60 13.99 25.18
CA LEU A 417 22.67 12.65 25.77
C LEU A 417 24.03 12.00 25.46
N PHE A 418 24.49 12.16 24.22
CA PHE A 418 25.70 11.51 23.73
C PHE A 418 26.99 12.31 24.06
N LEU A 419 26.92 13.64 24.12
CA LEU A 419 28.04 14.54 24.45
C LEU A 419 27.85 15.14 25.84
N SER A 420 28.95 15.39 26.55
CA SER A 420 28.93 15.85 27.95
C SER A 420 29.91 17.00 28.16
N GLY A 421 29.49 17.99 28.95
CA GLY A 421 30.28 19.19 29.23
C GLY A 421 30.63 19.96 27.96
N GLU A 422 31.88 20.40 27.86
CA GLU A 422 32.39 21.23 26.76
C GLU A 422 32.13 20.62 25.36
N PHE A 423 32.15 19.29 25.21
CA PHE A 423 31.93 18.64 23.90
C PHE A 423 30.54 18.91 23.30
N LEU A 424 29.53 19.14 24.14
CA LEU A 424 28.20 19.58 23.67
C LEU A 424 28.25 21.03 23.18
N SER A 425 28.95 21.90 23.94
CA SER A 425 29.16 23.30 23.56
C SER A 425 29.89 23.42 22.23
N TYR A 426 31.00 22.71 22.04
CA TYR A 426 31.77 22.75 20.78
C TYR A 426 30.96 22.25 19.58
N ILE A 427 30.13 21.21 19.72
CA ILE A 427 29.30 20.75 18.59
C ILE A 427 28.17 21.75 18.29
N ASN A 428 27.55 22.33 19.31
CA ASN A 428 26.49 23.33 19.11
C ASN A 428 27.05 24.63 18.54
N GLU A 429 28.22 25.09 19.01
CA GLU A 429 28.95 26.23 18.45
C GLU A 429 29.33 25.96 16.98
N PHE A 430 29.86 24.78 16.66
CA PHE A 430 30.22 24.41 15.29
C PHE A 430 29.00 24.29 14.37
N ILE A 431 27.88 23.74 14.83
CA ILE A 431 26.60 23.73 14.08
C ILE A 431 26.09 25.16 13.88
N ASN A 432 26.16 26.02 14.90
CA ASN A 432 25.69 27.40 14.85
C ASN A 432 26.64 28.36 14.09
N ALA A 433 27.88 27.94 13.81
CA ALA A 433 28.84 28.67 12.98
C ALA A 433 28.88 28.17 11.53
N TYR A 434 28.61 26.88 11.31
CA TYR A 434 28.69 26.22 10.00
C TYR A 434 27.43 25.39 9.66
N PRO A 435 26.20 25.94 9.76
CA PRO A 435 24.95 25.18 9.66
C PRO A 435 24.77 24.51 8.30
N TYR A 436 25.30 25.09 7.24
CA TYR A 436 25.31 24.57 5.87
C TYR A 436 26.17 23.32 5.65
N LEU A 437 26.91 22.85 6.67
CA LEU A 437 27.56 21.53 6.68
C LEU A 437 26.63 20.41 7.20
N PHE A 438 25.43 20.79 7.64
CA PHE A 438 24.41 19.90 8.17
C PHE A 438 23.13 20.00 7.35
N GLU A 439 22.43 18.89 7.22
CA GLU A 439 21.03 18.89 6.83
C GLU A 439 20.20 18.99 8.10
N ILE A 440 19.44 20.08 8.24
CA ILE A 440 18.62 20.36 9.42
C ILE A 440 17.15 20.42 9.00
N ARG A 441 16.31 19.58 9.59
CA ARG A 441 14.85 19.57 9.38
C ARG A 441 14.17 19.63 10.75
N LEU A 442 13.59 20.78 11.12
CA LEU A 442 13.08 21.06 12.46
C LEU A 442 14.11 20.80 13.59
N ASN A 443 13.91 19.77 14.42
CA ASN A 443 14.83 19.33 15.47
C ASN A 443 15.87 18.31 15.00
N ARG A 444 15.82 17.85 13.75
CA ARG A 444 16.66 16.76 13.23
C ARG A 444 17.91 17.30 12.54
N VAL A 445 19.05 16.68 12.79
CA VAL A 445 20.37 17.08 12.28
C VAL A 445 21.11 15.84 11.76
N SER A 446 21.57 15.90 10.52
CA SER A 446 22.53 14.96 9.92
C SER A 446 23.64 15.72 9.20
N LEU A 447 24.78 15.08 8.89
CA LEU A 447 25.80 15.70 8.03
C LEU A 447 25.25 15.83 6.61
N PHE A 448 25.48 16.98 5.97
CA PHE A 448 24.90 17.30 4.66
C PHE A 448 25.44 16.43 3.51
N HIS A 449 26.71 16.02 3.55
CA HIS A 449 27.38 15.38 2.40
C HIS A 449 28.49 14.40 2.79
N ASP A 450 28.52 13.24 2.14
CA ASP A 450 29.49 12.13 2.25
C ASP A 450 30.96 12.56 2.43
N SER A 451 31.42 13.62 1.76
CA SER A 451 32.82 14.08 1.90
C SER A 451 33.20 14.44 3.34
N PHE A 452 32.25 14.88 4.17
CA PHE A 452 32.52 15.17 5.58
C PHE A 452 32.60 13.87 6.42
N ASN A 453 31.69 12.92 6.18
CA ASN A 453 31.77 11.56 6.72
C ASN A 453 33.10 10.88 6.38
N LYS A 454 33.55 10.99 5.13
CA LYS A 454 34.84 10.46 4.66
C LYS A 454 36.02 11.13 5.40
N TYR A 455 36.07 12.47 5.41
CA TYR A 455 37.13 13.22 6.08
C TYR A 455 37.23 12.88 7.58
N LEU A 456 36.10 12.83 8.30
CA LEU A 456 36.08 12.50 9.73
C LEU A 456 36.59 11.09 10.03
N ARG A 457 36.47 10.13 9.09
CA ARG A 457 37.08 8.80 9.18
C ARG A 457 38.58 8.84 8.88
N GLU A 458 39.00 9.60 7.88
CA GLU A 458 40.41 9.73 7.47
C GLU A 458 41.28 10.49 8.48
N LEU A 459 40.68 11.24 9.41
CA LEU A 459 41.37 11.75 10.59
C LEU A 459 41.90 10.65 11.54
N ASN A 460 41.45 9.40 11.40
CA ASN A 460 41.85 8.26 12.24
C ASN A 460 41.68 8.50 13.76
N ILE A 461 40.73 9.36 14.14
CA ILE A 461 40.38 9.60 15.54
C ILE A 461 39.68 8.35 16.08
N ASP A 462 40.19 7.77 17.17
CA ASP A 462 39.44 6.73 17.87
C ASP A 462 38.15 7.32 18.47
N TYR A 463 37.02 6.74 18.09
CA TYR A 463 35.69 7.06 18.61
C TYR A 463 35.00 5.82 19.18
N SER A 464 35.73 4.72 19.41
CA SER A 464 35.23 3.47 19.97
C SER A 464 34.53 3.67 21.32
N GLU A 465 35.11 4.47 22.21
CA GLU A 465 34.49 4.84 23.50
C GLU A 465 33.14 5.55 23.28
N ARG A 466 33.05 6.50 22.33
CA ARG A 466 31.77 7.16 22.04
C ARG A 466 30.80 6.21 21.35
N LYS A 467 31.23 5.36 20.43
CA LYS A 467 30.34 4.34 19.83
C LYS A 467 29.76 3.46 20.95
N ASN A 468 30.60 2.96 21.85
CA ASN A 468 30.17 2.20 23.02
C ASN A 468 29.20 3.01 23.92
N LYS A 469 29.45 4.30 24.16
CA LYS A 469 28.54 5.17 24.92
C LYS A 469 27.18 5.35 24.21
N VAL A 470 27.18 5.61 22.91
CA VAL A 470 25.96 5.76 22.08
C VAL A 470 25.19 4.45 22.06
N ASP A 471 25.84 3.34 21.72
CA ASP A 471 25.25 2.01 21.68
C ASP A 471 24.69 1.58 23.04
N ASN A 472 25.35 1.93 24.15
CA ASN A 472 24.85 1.64 25.49
C ASN A 472 23.64 2.54 25.87
N ILE A 473 23.65 3.82 25.51
CA ILE A 473 22.51 4.73 25.76
C ILE A 473 21.30 4.34 24.90
N VAL A 474 21.50 4.03 23.61
CA VAL A 474 20.45 3.55 22.71
C VAL A 474 19.93 2.19 23.18
N TYR A 475 20.82 1.25 23.53
CA TYR A 475 20.44 -0.05 24.08
C TYR A 475 19.58 0.09 25.33
N GLN A 476 20.05 0.81 26.36
CA GLN A 476 19.30 0.96 27.61
C GLN A 476 18.00 1.75 27.38
N SER A 477 18.01 2.78 26.54
CA SER A 477 16.78 3.52 26.22
C SER A 477 15.72 2.64 25.54
N ILE A 478 16.11 1.80 24.58
CA ILE A 478 15.17 0.87 23.96
C ILE A 478 14.77 -0.22 24.97
N TYR A 479 15.71 -0.77 25.74
CA TYR A 479 15.44 -1.80 26.75
C TYR A 479 14.52 -1.31 27.88
N ASP A 480 14.60 -0.03 28.25
CA ASP A 480 13.68 0.69 29.16
C ASP A 480 12.33 1.06 28.53
N CYS A 481 12.02 0.55 27.33
CA CYS A 481 10.79 0.83 26.58
C CYS A 481 10.59 2.30 26.17
N LYS A 482 11.66 3.11 26.12
CA LYS A 482 11.59 4.54 25.75
C LYS A 482 11.60 4.71 24.22
N LYS A 483 10.53 5.33 23.70
CA LYS A 483 10.18 5.48 22.27
C LYS A 483 11.23 6.22 21.40
N ARG A 484 12.13 6.99 22.02
CA ARG A 484 13.13 7.90 21.41
C ARG A 484 13.89 7.31 20.21
N PHE A 485 14.43 6.10 20.35
CA PHE A 485 15.29 5.46 19.34
C PHE A 485 14.65 4.28 18.61
N MET A 486 13.41 3.91 18.96
CA MET A 486 12.73 2.71 18.43
C MET A 486 12.61 2.76 16.89
N SER A 487 12.18 3.89 16.34
CA SER A 487 12.08 4.14 14.88
C SER A 487 13.42 4.07 14.12
N ARG A 488 14.56 4.04 14.83
CA ARG A 488 15.91 4.07 14.26
C ARG A 488 16.77 2.87 14.71
N PHE A 489 16.16 1.83 15.30
CA PHE A 489 16.87 0.67 15.86
C PHE A 489 17.92 0.05 14.92
N SER A 490 17.60 -0.18 13.64
CA SER A 490 18.53 -0.78 12.67
C SER A 490 19.61 0.18 12.13
N TYR A 491 19.51 1.48 12.45
CA TYR A 491 20.46 2.51 12.02
C TYR A 491 21.63 2.70 13.00
N PHE A 492 21.56 2.07 14.19
CA PHE A 492 22.64 1.99 15.17
C PHE A 492 23.32 0.62 15.08
N ASP A 493 24.65 0.61 15.12
CA ASP A 493 25.47 -0.58 14.85
C ASP A 493 25.69 -1.43 16.13
N LEU A 494 24.57 -1.79 16.76
CA LEU A 494 24.51 -2.51 18.04
C LEU A 494 25.02 -3.95 17.92
N GLU A 495 25.82 -4.38 18.91
CA GLU A 495 26.28 -5.76 19.05
C GLU A 495 25.14 -6.79 18.97
N ALA A 496 25.39 -7.94 18.35
CA ALA A 496 24.40 -9.02 18.22
C ALA A 496 23.77 -9.46 19.55
N LYS A 497 24.52 -9.43 20.67
CA LYS A 497 23.99 -9.69 22.02
C LYS A 497 22.94 -8.66 22.47
N LYS A 498 23.16 -7.38 22.17
CA LYS A 498 22.25 -6.26 22.46
C LYS A 498 21.01 -6.32 21.57
N LYS A 499 21.18 -6.59 20.26
CA LYS A 499 20.06 -6.85 19.33
C LYS A 499 19.20 -8.02 19.82
N LEU A 500 19.82 -9.11 20.24
CA LEU A 500 19.15 -10.32 20.73
C LEU A 500 18.35 -10.08 22.01
N SER A 501 18.86 -9.33 22.99
CA SER A 501 18.11 -9.03 24.22
C SER A 501 16.98 -8.02 24.00
N ILE A 502 17.14 -7.07 23.07
CA ILE A 502 16.03 -6.23 22.58
C ILE A 502 14.96 -7.11 21.94
N ILE A 503 15.31 -7.94 20.95
CA ILE A 503 14.34 -8.75 20.21
C ILE A 503 13.63 -9.75 21.14
N LYS A 504 14.34 -10.42 22.05
CA LYS A 504 13.72 -11.27 23.09
C LYS A 504 12.71 -10.54 23.98
N LYS A 505 12.95 -9.25 24.31
CA LYS A 505 12.02 -8.44 25.12
C LYS A 505 10.82 -7.95 24.29
N PHE A 506 11.07 -7.37 23.12
CA PHE A 506 10.04 -6.74 22.29
C PHE A 506 9.22 -7.74 21.46
N SER A 507 9.67 -8.99 21.32
CA SER A 507 8.81 -10.11 20.92
C SER A 507 7.58 -10.29 21.82
N SER A 508 7.54 -9.76 23.05
CA SER A 508 6.39 -9.96 23.94
C SER A 508 5.26 -8.96 23.74
N ILE A 509 4.03 -9.48 23.63
CA ILE A 509 2.79 -8.70 23.46
C ILE A 509 2.42 -7.91 24.73
N LYS A 510 2.89 -8.35 25.90
CA LYS A 510 2.76 -7.60 27.17
C LYS A 510 3.61 -6.33 27.15
N ILE A 511 4.86 -6.44 26.67
CA ILE A 511 5.73 -5.27 26.45
C ILE A 511 5.15 -4.38 25.33
N PHE A 512 4.63 -4.94 24.24
CA PHE A 512 3.95 -4.16 23.20
C PHE A 512 2.76 -3.35 23.74
N LYS A 513 1.93 -3.94 24.62
CA LYS A 513 0.82 -3.26 25.30
C LYS A 513 1.30 -2.09 26.16
N GLU A 514 2.41 -2.23 26.87
CA GLU A 514 3.04 -1.13 27.62
C GLU A 514 3.59 -0.02 26.70
N VAL A 515 4.11 -0.38 25.53
CA VAL A 515 4.75 0.53 24.58
C VAL A 515 3.73 1.32 23.76
N VAL A 516 2.66 0.70 23.27
CA VAL A 516 1.62 1.41 22.48
C VAL A 516 0.69 2.23 23.36
N LYS A 517 0.58 1.89 24.65
CA LYS A 517 -0.03 2.79 25.64
C LYS A 517 0.63 4.17 25.56
N ASP A 518 -0.20 5.21 25.56
CA ASP A 518 0.23 6.61 25.48
C ASP A 518 1.15 6.89 24.26
N CYS A 519 0.87 6.28 23.11
CA CYS A 519 1.64 6.44 21.88
C CYS A 519 0.96 7.36 20.86
N ILE A 520 1.49 8.58 20.75
CA ILE A 520 1.02 9.57 19.76
C ILE A 520 1.62 9.34 18.36
N ASP A 521 2.82 8.75 18.28
CA ASP A 521 3.57 8.49 17.04
C ASP A 521 3.65 6.98 16.81
N PHE A 522 2.53 6.40 16.37
CA PHE A 522 2.44 4.96 16.11
C PHE A 522 3.32 4.50 14.95
N GLU A 523 3.60 5.38 14.00
CA GLU A 523 4.51 5.14 12.88
C GLU A 523 5.92 4.77 13.37
N ALA A 524 6.37 5.35 14.49
CA ALA A 524 7.64 4.97 15.12
C ALA A 524 7.65 3.54 15.65
N ILE A 525 6.52 3.06 16.18
CA ILE A 525 6.36 1.68 16.68
C ILE A 525 6.23 0.69 15.51
N ARG A 526 5.45 1.06 14.48
CA ARG A 526 5.35 0.30 13.21
C ARG A 526 6.73 0.08 12.59
N SER A 527 7.50 1.16 12.43
CA SER A 527 8.86 1.10 11.88
C SER A 527 9.80 0.24 12.75
N PHE A 528 9.74 0.37 14.08
CA PHE A 528 10.53 -0.45 15.00
C PHE A 528 10.24 -1.95 14.88
N TYR A 529 8.97 -2.35 14.80
CA TYR A 529 8.61 -3.76 14.69
C TYR A 529 8.94 -4.37 13.33
N PHE A 530 8.89 -3.59 12.25
CA PHE A 530 9.44 -4.03 10.96
C PHE A 530 10.96 -4.19 11.01
N GLN A 531 11.69 -3.26 11.66
CA GLN A 531 13.14 -3.39 11.89
C GLN A 531 13.50 -4.58 12.80
N ILE A 532 12.64 -4.95 13.76
CA ILE A 532 12.77 -6.21 14.52
C ILE A 532 12.64 -7.42 13.60
N ARG A 533 11.62 -7.48 12.72
CA ARG A 533 11.41 -8.57 11.76
C ARG A 533 12.61 -8.72 10.81
N GLU A 534 13.17 -7.61 10.33
CA GLU A 534 14.40 -7.60 9.53
C GLU A 534 15.62 -8.09 10.32
N SER A 535 15.78 -7.63 11.57
CA SER A 535 16.91 -7.98 12.42
C SER A 535 16.88 -9.42 12.95
N LEU A 536 15.82 -10.19 12.71
CA LEU A 536 15.81 -11.65 12.94
C LEU A 536 16.89 -12.36 12.10
N ASN A 537 17.26 -11.83 10.93
CA ASN A 537 18.32 -12.42 10.08
C ASN A 537 19.70 -12.44 10.77
N ASP A 538 19.94 -11.57 11.78
CA ASP A 538 21.17 -11.53 12.57
C ASP A 538 21.19 -12.60 13.69
N ILE A 539 20.13 -13.39 13.85
CA ILE A 539 19.89 -14.24 15.03
C ILE A 539 19.62 -15.71 14.64
N LEU A 540 20.23 -16.64 15.39
CA LEU A 540 19.98 -18.07 15.20
C LEU A 540 18.58 -18.46 15.73
N TYR A 541 17.76 -19.09 14.89
CA TYR A 541 16.37 -19.50 15.18
C TYR A 541 16.14 -20.23 16.51
N LYS A 542 17.17 -20.89 17.06
CA LYS A 542 17.12 -21.62 18.33
C LYS A 542 16.97 -20.71 19.55
N GLU A 543 17.38 -19.44 19.44
CA GLU A 543 17.46 -18.48 20.54
C GLU A 543 16.10 -18.02 21.09
N LEU A 544 15.06 -18.02 20.26
CA LEU A 544 13.71 -17.60 20.64
C LEU A 544 12.84 -18.81 21.01
N SER A 545 11.84 -18.63 21.89
CA SER A 545 10.81 -19.65 22.17
C SER A 545 9.73 -19.67 21.08
N ILE A 546 8.88 -20.70 21.08
CA ILE A 546 7.70 -20.74 20.19
C ILE A 546 6.75 -19.58 20.52
N ASN A 547 6.56 -19.28 21.81
CA ASN A 547 5.74 -18.15 22.24
C ASN A 547 6.35 -16.79 21.83
N ASN A 548 7.68 -16.61 21.81
CA ASN A 548 8.31 -15.39 21.27
C ASN A 548 8.02 -15.19 19.77
N TYR A 549 7.93 -16.27 18.99
CA TYR A 549 7.53 -16.19 17.58
C TYR A 549 6.03 -15.86 17.45
N TYR A 550 5.17 -16.47 18.29
CA TYR A 550 3.74 -16.18 18.28
C TYR A 550 3.43 -14.75 18.67
N GLU A 551 3.83 -14.29 19.86
CA GLU A 551 3.63 -12.92 20.33
C GLU A 551 4.16 -11.89 19.31
N LEU A 552 5.33 -12.12 18.71
CA LEU A 552 5.86 -11.25 17.64
C LEU A 552 4.98 -11.25 16.38
N THR A 553 4.43 -12.39 15.95
CA THR A 553 3.52 -12.42 14.78
C THR A 553 2.17 -11.76 15.05
N LEU A 554 1.65 -11.88 16.29
CA LEU A 554 0.45 -11.16 16.73
C LEU A 554 0.69 -9.64 16.71
N ILE A 555 1.84 -9.18 17.21
CA ILE A 555 2.22 -7.76 17.17
C ILE A 555 2.38 -7.27 15.72
N LEU A 556 3.09 -8.02 14.87
CA LEU A 556 3.29 -7.67 13.46
C LEU A 556 1.97 -7.58 12.68
N ASN A 557 0.98 -8.42 13.02
CA ASN A 557 -0.38 -8.33 12.48
C ASN A 557 -1.17 -7.11 13.00
N ILE A 558 -0.84 -6.57 14.19
CA ILE A 558 -1.42 -5.30 14.69
C ILE A 558 -0.74 -4.10 14.01
N VAL A 559 0.59 -3.98 14.05
CA VAL A 559 1.30 -2.80 13.49
C VAL A 559 1.29 -2.74 11.96
N GLY A 560 0.91 -3.84 11.30
CA GLY A 560 0.64 -3.89 9.87
C GLY A 560 -0.70 -3.26 9.46
N ARG A 561 -1.56 -2.88 10.41
CA ARG A 561 -2.78 -2.12 10.15
C ARG A 561 -2.45 -0.67 9.82
N ASP A 562 -3.23 -0.07 8.92
CA ASP A 562 -3.15 1.34 8.59
C ASP A 562 -4.54 1.96 8.71
N HIS A 563 -4.65 3.07 9.41
CA HIS A 563 -5.91 3.71 9.77
C HIS A 563 -6.03 5.15 9.25
N ILE A 564 -4.91 5.78 8.87
CA ILE A 564 -4.83 7.23 8.62
C ILE A 564 -3.81 7.66 7.54
N ALA A 565 -3.02 6.77 6.93
CA ALA A 565 -2.13 7.18 5.84
C ALA A 565 -2.91 7.87 4.70
N THR A 566 -2.37 8.98 4.19
CA THR A 566 -3.02 9.90 3.22
C THR A 566 -4.31 10.60 3.67
N TYR A 567 -4.81 10.39 4.90
CA TYR A 567 -6.01 11.07 5.41
C TYR A 567 -5.65 12.45 6.01
N ASN A 568 -5.41 13.43 5.13
CA ASN A 568 -4.80 14.72 5.49
C ASN A 568 -5.63 15.51 6.52
N THR A 569 -6.96 15.49 6.44
CA THR A 569 -7.85 16.17 7.41
C THR A 569 -7.62 15.66 8.84
N PHE A 570 -7.55 14.33 9.01
CA PHE A 570 -7.23 13.72 10.29
C PHE A 570 -5.81 14.10 10.74
N LEU A 571 -4.82 13.93 9.87
CA LEU A 571 -3.42 14.24 10.19
C LEU A 571 -3.24 15.71 10.61
N TYR A 572 -3.87 16.66 9.90
CA TYR A 572 -3.78 18.10 10.19
C TYR A 572 -4.35 18.43 11.57
N THR A 573 -5.61 18.07 11.81
CA THR A 573 -6.30 18.37 13.06
C THR A 573 -5.70 17.59 14.24
N TYR A 574 -5.16 16.39 14.00
CA TYR A 574 -4.38 15.64 14.98
C TYR A 574 -3.05 16.34 15.32
N THR A 575 -2.27 16.80 14.34
CA THR A 575 -1.05 17.59 14.57
C THR A 575 -1.34 18.86 15.36
N LYS A 576 -2.40 19.62 15.01
CA LYS A 576 -2.84 20.80 15.80
C LYS A 576 -3.24 20.41 17.22
N SER A 577 -3.93 19.29 17.42
CA SER A 577 -4.35 18.78 18.73
C SER A 577 -3.16 18.37 19.60
N LEU A 578 -2.13 17.75 19.03
CA LEU A 578 -0.89 17.42 19.71
C LEU A 578 -0.16 18.68 20.19
N ILE A 579 0.05 19.66 19.30
CA ILE A 579 0.66 20.95 19.63
C ILE A 579 -0.14 21.66 20.74
N TYR A 580 -1.47 21.74 20.61
CA TYR A 580 -2.33 22.36 21.62
C TYR A 580 -2.26 21.67 22.99
N ASN A 581 -2.18 20.34 23.02
CA ASN A 581 -2.08 19.60 24.27
C ASN A 581 -0.68 19.70 24.92
N GLY A 582 0.35 20.09 24.16
CA GLY A 582 1.70 20.38 24.67
C GLY A 582 2.77 19.39 24.19
N TYR A 583 2.52 18.69 23.08
CA TYR A 583 3.51 17.83 22.44
C TYR A 583 4.33 18.61 21.42
N GLU A 584 5.64 18.40 21.46
CA GLU A 584 6.62 19.03 20.57
C GLU A 584 7.09 18.05 19.49
N ILE A 585 7.81 18.57 18.49
CA ILE A 585 8.48 17.76 17.47
C ILE A 585 9.47 16.73 18.05
N GLU A 586 9.97 16.97 19.27
CA GLU A 586 10.82 16.05 20.03
C GLU A 586 10.09 14.76 20.47
N ASN A 587 8.75 14.76 20.45
CA ASN A 587 7.94 13.57 20.72
C ASN A 587 7.67 12.72 19.46
N ILE A 588 8.01 13.22 18.26
CA ILE A 588 7.78 12.56 16.97
C ILE A 588 9.12 12.01 16.46
N THR A 589 9.29 10.69 16.48
CA THR A 589 10.55 9.99 16.15
C THR A 589 10.49 9.24 14.82
N SER A 590 9.29 9.03 14.24
CA SER A 590 9.09 8.47 12.90
C SER A 590 9.51 9.44 11.78
N SER A 591 9.62 8.95 10.54
CA SER A 591 9.87 9.78 9.34
C SER A 591 8.77 9.56 8.29
N GLU A 592 7.54 9.41 8.77
CA GLU A 592 6.35 9.04 8.00
C GLU A 592 5.31 10.19 8.07
N TYR A 593 4.02 9.93 7.87
CA TYR A 593 3.02 10.98 7.59
C TYR A 593 2.87 12.00 8.72
N LEU A 594 2.97 11.59 9.99
CA LEU A 594 2.85 12.48 11.14
C LEU A 594 4.00 13.49 11.18
N PHE A 595 5.24 13.05 10.93
CA PHE A 595 6.38 13.97 10.83
C PHE A 595 6.25 14.91 9.61
N GLY A 596 5.77 14.39 8.48
CA GLY A 596 5.48 15.22 7.31
C GLY A 596 4.43 16.31 7.59
N MET A 597 3.38 15.98 8.35
CA MET A 597 2.34 16.94 8.71
C MET A 597 2.82 17.96 9.74
N PHE A 598 3.65 17.56 10.72
CA PHE A 598 4.34 18.52 11.59
C PHE A 598 5.24 19.50 10.81
N HIS A 599 5.94 19.03 9.77
CA HIS A 599 6.74 19.89 8.89
C HIS A 599 5.88 20.90 8.14
N TYR A 600 4.77 20.44 7.54
CA TYR A 600 3.84 21.31 6.85
C TYR A 600 3.17 22.33 7.80
N VAL A 601 2.73 21.92 8.99
CA VAL A 601 2.07 22.80 9.98
C VAL A 601 3.00 23.87 10.57
N LEU A 602 4.32 23.64 10.59
CA LEU A 602 5.31 24.56 11.16
C LEU A 602 6.01 25.44 10.11
N GLU A 603 6.37 24.88 8.95
CA GLU A 603 7.21 25.53 7.92
C GLU A 603 6.43 25.85 6.62
N ASN A 604 5.16 25.42 6.50
CA ASN A 604 4.34 25.48 5.28
C ASN A 604 4.96 24.77 4.05
N ASP A 605 5.86 23.80 4.27
CA ASP A 605 6.44 22.96 3.21
C ASP A 605 5.89 21.52 3.23
N SER A 606 5.14 21.18 2.18
CA SER A 606 4.53 19.87 1.96
C SER A 606 5.45 18.85 1.26
N THR A 607 6.70 19.21 0.93
CA THR A 607 7.64 18.35 0.18
C THR A 607 7.86 16.99 0.84
N ILE A 608 7.89 16.93 2.18
CA ILE A 608 8.04 15.67 2.91
C ILE A 608 6.81 14.76 2.71
N LEU A 609 5.59 15.28 2.83
CA LEU A 609 4.35 14.52 2.62
C LEU A 609 4.21 14.03 1.17
N TYR A 610 4.53 14.88 0.19
CA TYR A 610 4.52 14.51 -1.23
C TYR A 610 5.45 13.32 -1.50
N ASN A 611 6.67 13.38 -0.97
CA ASN A 611 7.67 12.33 -1.14
C ASN A 611 7.25 11.02 -0.47
N ILE A 612 6.63 11.05 0.72
CA ILE A 612 6.11 9.84 1.38
C ILE A 612 4.98 9.22 0.54
N THR A 613 3.98 10.03 0.17
CA THR A 613 2.82 9.62 -0.64
C THR A 613 3.24 8.95 -1.96
N SER A 614 4.26 9.50 -2.63
CA SER A 614 4.84 8.94 -3.86
C SER A 614 5.54 7.60 -3.63
N ASN A 615 6.29 7.44 -2.53
CA ASN A 615 7.02 6.21 -2.19
C ASN A 615 6.06 5.07 -1.79
N ASP A 616 4.97 5.40 -1.09
CA ASP A 616 3.92 4.46 -0.72
C ASP A 616 2.98 4.13 -1.89
N ASN A 617 3.20 4.78 -3.04
CA ASN A 617 2.66 4.44 -4.36
C ASN A 617 1.20 4.86 -4.58
N TYR A 618 0.73 5.82 -3.79
CA TYR A 618 -0.50 6.55 -4.04
C TYR A 618 -0.32 7.52 -5.23
N SER A 619 -1.43 8.02 -5.78
CA SER A 619 -1.37 9.00 -6.88
C SER A 619 -1.05 10.39 -6.35
N THR A 620 -0.03 11.05 -6.91
CA THR A 620 0.35 12.42 -6.53
C THR A 620 -0.14 13.49 -7.50
N ASN A 621 -0.89 13.12 -8.56
CA ASN A 621 -1.29 14.02 -9.66
C ASN A 621 -1.99 15.32 -9.20
N TYR A 622 -2.74 15.26 -8.10
CA TYR A 622 -3.47 16.40 -7.53
C TYR A 622 -3.06 16.69 -6.07
N PHE A 623 -1.92 16.16 -5.63
CA PHE A 623 -1.52 16.11 -4.20
C PHE A 623 -1.65 17.45 -3.47
N LEU A 624 -1.11 18.53 -4.04
CA LEU A 624 -1.13 19.85 -3.42
C LEU A 624 -2.57 20.37 -3.25
N THR A 625 -3.35 20.36 -4.33
CA THR A 625 -4.74 20.83 -4.32
C THR A 625 -5.64 19.97 -3.44
N SER A 626 -5.39 18.66 -3.31
CA SER A 626 -6.07 17.82 -2.33
C SER A 626 -5.71 18.23 -0.89
N LEU A 627 -4.41 18.36 -0.57
CA LEU A 627 -3.94 18.80 0.75
C LEU A 627 -4.49 20.18 1.14
N GLU A 628 -4.46 21.14 0.22
CA GLU A 628 -4.99 22.50 0.41
C GLU A 628 -6.50 22.50 0.68
N ASN A 629 -7.29 21.72 -0.09
CA ASN A 629 -8.72 21.57 0.13
C ASN A 629 -9.05 20.84 1.45
N ASP A 630 -8.30 19.79 1.79
CA ASP A 630 -8.46 19.05 3.05
C ASP A 630 -8.22 19.99 4.24
N VAL A 631 -7.10 20.73 4.24
CA VAL A 631 -6.75 21.70 5.28
C VAL A 631 -7.79 22.82 5.39
N PHE A 632 -8.20 23.41 4.25
CA PHE A 632 -9.25 24.43 4.22
C PHE A 632 -10.58 23.92 4.79
N SER A 633 -10.93 22.66 4.54
CA SER A 633 -12.17 22.06 5.06
C SER A 633 -12.19 21.91 6.58
N GLU A 634 -11.03 21.64 7.20
CA GLU A 634 -10.89 21.57 8.66
C GLU A 634 -10.93 22.96 9.29
N GLU A 635 -10.25 23.95 8.70
CA GLU A 635 -10.22 25.33 9.21
C GLU A 635 -11.57 26.04 9.06
N TYR A 636 -12.27 25.84 7.93
CA TYR A 636 -13.57 26.44 7.67
C TYR A 636 -14.74 25.70 8.35
N PHE A 637 -14.51 24.54 9.00
CA PHE A 637 -15.57 23.66 9.52
C PHE A 637 -16.58 24.39 10.43
N PHE A 638 -16.11 25.24 11.34
CA PHE A 638 -16.99 26.01 12.24
C PHE A 638 -17.49 27.31 11.61
N GLU A 639 -16.66 27.97 10.78
CA GLU A 639 -17.04 29.18 10.05
C GLU A 639 -18.26 28.94 9.13
N LYS A 640 -18.36 27.75 8.53
CA LYS A 640 -19.48 27.27 7.68
C LYS A 640 -20.87 27.45 8.31
N TYR A 641 -20.96 27.50 9.65
CA TYR A 641 -22.24 27.55 10.39
C TYR A 641 -22.43 28.80 11.26
N LYS A 642 -21.47 29.74 11.30
CA LYS A 642 -21.58 30.96 12.13
C LYS A 642 -22.67 31.92 11.68
N ASN A 643 -22.95 31.97 10.38
CA ASN A 643 -23.96 32.84 9.79
C ASN A 643 -25.12 31.99 9.26
N PRO A 644 -26.38 32.48 9.28
CA PRO A 644 -27.51 31.78 8.70
C PRO A 644 -27.26 31.41 7.23
N PHE A 645 -27.65 30.19 6.85
CA PHE A 645 -27.60 29.76 5.45
C PHE A 645 -28.61 30.55 4.61
N ILE A 646 -28.15 31.13 3.51
CA ILE A 646 -28.99 31.85 2.55
C ILE A 646 -29.23 30.95 1.34
N LEU A 647 -30.50 30.56 1.12
CA LEU A 647 -30.93 29.87 -0.09
C LEU A 647 -30.54 30.68 -1.33
N LYS A 648 -29.82 30.06 -2.27
CA LYS A 648 -29.47 30.67 -3.57
C LYS A 648 -30.48 30.33 -4.67
N LYS A 649 -31.41 29.42 -4.37
CA LYS A 649 -32.47 28.86 -5.21
C LYS A 649 -33.58 28.36 -4.28
N ASP A 650 -34.75 28.09 -4.85
CA ASP A 650 -35.87 27.43 -4.16
C ASP A 650 -35.46 26.12 -3.45
N ILE A 651 -36.15 25.76 -2.37
CA ILE A 651 -35.84 24.55 -1.59
C ILE A 651 -36.02 23.26 -2.40
N GLY A 652 -36.98 23.20 -3.33
CA GLY A 652 -37.21 22.05 -4.21
C GLY A 652 -35.98 21.73 -5.06
N TYR A 653 -35.20 22.74 -5.47
CA TYR A 653 -33.91 22.50 -6.11
C TYR A 653 -32.98 21.68 -5.22
N TYR A 654 -32.90 21.93 -3.91
CA TYR A 654 -32.02 21.13 -3.05
C TYR A 654 -32.52 19.70 -2.82
N LEU A 655 -33.79 19.42 -3.10
CA LEU A 655 -34.43 18.10 -2.93
C LEU A 655 -34.47 17.25 -4.22
N GLU A 656 -34.53 17.85 -5.40
CA GLU A 656 -34.59 17.20 -6.74
C GLU A 656 -33.54 16.10 -7.05
N ASP A 657 -32.38 16.08 -6.39
CA ASP A 657 -31.20 15.31 -6.85
C ASP A 657 -30.42 14.72 -5.66
N GLU A 658 -30.99 13.66 -5.05
CA GLU A 658 -30.48 12.95 -3.85
C GLU A 658 -28.94 12.87 -3.83
N TYR A 659 -28.37 12.24 -4.86
CA TYR A 659 -26.94 11.93 -4.92
C TYR A 659 -26.03 13.15 -5.05
N LYS A 660 -26.50 14.27 -5.59
CA LYS A 660 -25.68 15.50 -5.73
C LYS A 660 -25.91 16.50 -4.62
N ARG A 661 -27.11 16.52 -4.01
CA ARG A 661 -27.57 17.59 -3.10
C ARG A 661 -27.76 17.13 -1.65
N ARG A 662 -27.56 15.84 -1.33
CA ARG A 662 -27.57 15.30 0.05
C ARG A 662 -26.73 16.13 1.05
N GLU A 663 -25.53 16.58 0.67
CA GLU A 663 -24.73 17.41 1.59
C GLU A 663 -25.36 18.80 1.78
N ASP A 664 -25.87 19.44 0.72
CA ASP A 664 -26.59 20.73 0.84
C ASP A 664 -27.79 20.61 1.77
N VAL A 665 -28.61 19.55 1.65
CA VAL A 665 -29.75 19.30 2.53
C VAL A 665 -29.32 19.12 3.99
N ILE A 666 -28.25 18.37 4.26
CA ILE A 666 -27.68 18.24 5.61
C ILE A 666 -27.17 19.59 6.12
N ASN A 667 -26.48 20.38 5.29
CA ASN A 667 -25.98 21.71 5.64
C ASN A 667 -27.14 22.68 5.94
N ILE A 668 -28.27 22.57 5.23
CA ILE A 668 -29.50 23.34 5.47
C ILE A 668 -30.14 22.92 6.81
N LEU A 669 -30.36 21.63 7.06
CA LEU A 669 -30.96 21.13 8.31
C LEU A 669 -30.15 21.55 9.56
N VAL A 670 -28.82 21.47 9.48
CA VAL A 670 -27.93 21.92 10.56
C VAL A 670 -28.06 23.43 10.78
N ASN A 671 -28.10 24.24 9.72
CA ASN A 671 -28.28 25.70 9.85
C ASN A 671 -29.67 26.07 10.39
N LEU A 672 -30.73 25.38 9.96
CA LEU A 672 -32.09 25.57 10.47
C LEU A 672 -32.17 25.29 11.97
N TYR A 673 -31.51 24.24 12.47
CA TYR A 673 -31.45 23.97 13.91
C TYR A 673 -30.71 25.07 14.69
N ILE A 674 -29.64 25.65 14.13
CA ILE A 674 -28.82 26.69 14.77
C ILE A 674 -29.51 28.06 14.80
N HIS A 675 -30.02 28.51 13.65
CA HIS A 675 -30.48 29.89 13.43
C HIS A 675 -32.01 30.03 13.38
N GLY A 676 -32.74 28.92 13.30
CA GLY A 676 -34.18 28.90 13.00
C GLY A 676 -34.47 29.24 11.54
N THR A 677 -35.72 29.60 11.26
CA THR A 677 -36.16 30.17 9.97
C THR A 677 -37.30 31.16 10.19
N VAL A 678 -37.45 32.09 9.25
CA VAL A 678 -38.64 32.93 9.05
C VAL A 678 -39.26 32.74 7.66
N GLU A 679 -38.74 31.78 6.89
CA GLU A 679 -39.20 31.41 5.55
C GLU A 679 -40.11 30.19 5.62
N GLU A 680 -41.37 30.37 5.20
CA GLU A 680 -42.46 29.38 5.26
C GLU A 680 -42.12 28.08 4.51
N SER A 681 -41.39 28.18 3.41
CA SER A 681 -40.85 27.05 2.61
C SER A 681 -39.95 26.09 3.41
N LEU A 682 -39.35 26.57 4.50
CA LEU A 682 -38.39 25.82 5.33
C LEU A 682 -38.97 25.39 6.68
N GLU A 683 -40.20 25.77 7.03
CA GLU A 683 -40.76 25.53 8.36
C GLU A 683 -40.89 24.02 8.67
N ASN A 684 -41.32 23.22 7.69
CA ASN A 684 -41.41 21.76 7.86
C ASN A 684 -40.04 21.08 8.02
N LEU A 685 -38.99 21.58 7.35
CA LEU A 685 -37.61 21.10 7.50
C LEU A 685 -37.00 21.53 8.84
N TYR A 686 -37.33 22.74 9.34
CA TYR A 686 -36.96 23.17 10.68
C TYR A 686 -37.65 22.33 11.76
N LYS A 687 -38.95 22.07 11.58
CA LYS A 687 -39.75 21.24 12.48
C LYS A 687 -39.21 19.81 12.56
N SER A 688 -38.86 19.18 11.44
CA SER A 688 -38.37 17.80 11.43
C SER A 688 -37.04 17.64 12.17
N ILE A 689 -36.02 18.48 11.90
CA ILE A 689 -34.74 18.42 12.63
C ILE A 689 -34.92 18.76 14.11
N LYS A 690 -35.76 19.75 14.44
CA LYS A 690 -36.01 20.13 15.83
C LYS A 690 -36.67 19.00 16.61
N THR A 691 -37.76 18.42 16.09
CA THR A 691 -38.41 17.26 16.72
C THR A 691 -37.47 16.06 16.83
N PHE A 692 -36.63 15.81 15.81
CA PHE A 692 -35.65 14.71 15.83
C PHE A 692 -34.59 14.84 16.92
N ILE A 693 -34.09 16.05 17.18
CA ILE A 693 -33.04 16.30 18.19
C ILE A 693 -33.64 16.47 19.59
N ASP A 694 -34.70 17.27 19.73
CA ASP A 694 -35.16 17.81 21.02
C ASP A 694 -36.33 17.02 21.64
N SER A 695 -36.95 16.07 20.92
CA SER A 695 -38.20 15.44 21.39
C SER A 695 -38.38 13.96 21.05
N ASN A 696 -38.42 13.58 19.77
CA ASN A 696 -38.77 12.23 19.32
C ASN A 696 -38.18 11.93 17.94
N GLU A 697 -37.16 11.05 17.90
CA GLU A 697 -36.49 10.67 16.65
C GLU A 697 -37.44 10.11 15.59
N ASN A 698 -38.42 9.27 15.97
CA ASN A 698 -39.31 8.63 14.99
C ASN A 698 -40.32 9.62 14.38
N GLU A 699 -40.73 10.64 15.14
CA GLU A 699 -41.64 11.68 14.67
C GLU A 699 -40.92 12.69 13.78
N GLY A 700 -39.68 13.09 14.14
CA GLY A 700 -38.83 13.87 13.26
C GLY A 700 -38.50 13.16 11.93
N ILE A 701 -38.33 11.83 11.97
CA ILE A 701 -38.21 10.98 10.77
C ILE A 701 -39.49 11.03 9.93
N SER A 702 -40.68 10.84 10.51
CA SER A 702 -41.96 10.91 9.75
C SER A 702 -42.10 12.25 9.01
N ILE A 703 -41.89 13.37 9.72
CA ILE A 703 -42.05 14.72 9.15
C ILE A 703 -41.07 14.96 7.99
N ILE A 704 -39.85 14.41 8.02
CA ILE A 704 -38.92 14.57 6.89
C ILE A 704 -39.17 13.57 5.75
N ASP A 705 -39.52 12.32 6.05
CA ASP A 705 -39.83 11.33 4.99
C ASP A 705 -41.08 11.76 4.21
N GLU A 706 -42.09 12.38 4.86
CA GLU A 706 -43.25 13.02 4.19
C GLU A 706 -42.83 14.09 3.16
N ILE A 707 -41.86 14.96 3.48
CA ILE A 707 -41.33 15.99 2.56
C ILE A 707 -40.53 15.33 1.43
N LEU A 708 -39.77 14.27 1.73
CA LEU A 708 -38.85 13.63 0.80
C LEU A 708 -39.55 12.70 -0.20
N GLU A 709 -40.70 12.11 0.16
CA GLU A 709 -41.52 11.30 -0.76
C GLU A 709 -42.05 12.12 -1.96
N GLU A 710 -42.29 13.44 -1.80
CA GLU A 710 -42.66 14.33 -2.91
C GLU A 710 -41.58 14.46 -4.00
N TYR A 711 -40.32 14.10 -3.69
CA TYR A 711 -39.16 14.19 -4.58
C TYR A 711 -38.58 12.81 -4.97
N GLU A 712 -39.38 11.73 -4.87
CA GLU A 712 -38.99 10.33 -5.17
C GLU A 712 -37.85 9.75 -4.31
N TRP A 713 -37.52 10.35 -3.16
CA TRP A 713 -36.61 9.73 -2.20
C TRP A 713 -37.29 8.52 -1.53
N LYS A 714 -36.50 7.61 -0.96
CA LYS A 714 -37.01 6.42 -0.25
C LYS A 714 -37.07 6.67 1.25
N SER A 715 -38.08 6.09 1.91
CA SER A 715 -38.42 6.18 3.35
C SER A 715 -37.37 5.60 4.35
N TYR A 716 -36.10 5.61 4.00
CA TYR A 716 -34.97 5.38 4.91
C TYR A 716 -33.91 6.49 4.83
N HIS A 717 -34.00 7.39 3.84
CA HIS A 717 -33.03 8.47 3.65
C HIS A 717 -33.25 9.64 4.59
N GLY A 718 -34.49 9.96 4.97
CA GLY A 718 -34.79 10.94 6.01
C GLY A 718 -34.07 10.62 7.32
N ARG A 719 -34.18 9.36 7.75
CA ARG A 719 -33.39 8.83 8.89
C ARG A 719 -31.88 8.97 8.71
N TRP A 720 -31.34 8.82 7.50
CA TRP A 720 -29.90 8.97 7.26
C TRP A 720 -29.44 10.44 7.31
N ILE A 721 -30.17 11.37 6.70
CA ILE A 721 -29.79 12.79 6.70
C ILE A 721 -29.99 13.45 8.07
N LEU A 722 -31.02 13.05 8.83
CA LEU A 722 -31.21 13.51 10.21
C LEU A 722 -30.11 12.98 11.14
N ASN A 723 -29.68 11.72 10.98
CA ASN A 723 -28.55 11.17 11.76
C ASN A 723 -27.22 11.87 11.43
N ASP A 724 -26.91 12.13 10.16
CA ASP A 724 -25.68 12.84 9.80
C ASP A 724 -25.73 14.32 10.21
N SER A 725 -26.91 14.97 10.18
CA SER A 725 -27.12 16.30 10.76
C SER A 725 -26.87 16.30 12.28
N LYS A 726 -27.39 15.30 13.00
CA LYS A 726 -27.17 15.10 14.44
C LYS A 726 -25.68 14.90 14.78
N LYS A 727 -24.94 14.14 13.97
CA LYS A 727 -23.47 14.02 14.10
C LYS A 727 -22.79 15.38 13.98
N ILE A 728 -23.13 16.19 12.98
CA ILE A 728 -22.55 17.54 12.81
C ILE A 728 -22.90 18.44 14.00
N LEU A 729 -24.15 18.46 14.47
CA LEU A 729 -24.55 19.24 15.66
C LEU A 729 -23.80 18.82 16.94
N LEU A 730 -23.49 17.53 17.08
CA LEU A 730 -22.61 17.02 18.14
C LEU A 730 -21.15 17.48 17.94
N SER A 731 -20.61 17.40 16.72
CA SER A 731 -19.25 17.87 16.38
C SER A 731 -19.07 19.39 16.44
N LEU A 732 -20.17 20.17 16.40
CA LEU A 732 -20.22 21.61 16.68
C LEU A 732 -20.36 21.91 18.19
N GLY A 733 -20.65 20.90 19.02
CA GLY A 733 -20.80 21.04 20.47
C GLY A 733 -22.07 21.74 20.94
N LEU A 734 -23.05 21.92 20.05
CA LEU A 734 -24.30 22.64 20.32
C LEU A 734 -25.26 21.83 21.20
N ILE A 735 -25.35 20.52 20.90
CA ILE A 735 -25.94 19.55 21.81
C ILE A 735 -24.88 19.27 22.89
N THR A 736 -25.22 19.45 24.16
CA THR A 736 -24.28 19.33 25.30
C THR A 736 -24.64 18.20 26.25
N SER A 737 -25.90 18.11 26.67
CA SER A 737 -26.42 17.15 27.65
C SER A 737 -26.21 15.67 27.29
N HIS A 738 -26.16 15.35 25.99
CA HIS A 738 -26.05 13.97 25.47
C HIS A 738 -24.84 13.80 24.52
N ASN A 739 -23.81 14.64 24.66
CA ASN A 739 -22.68 14.68 23.73
C ASN A 739 -21.43 14.01 24.31
N ASP A 740 -21.16 12.78 23.88
CA ASP A 740 -19.98 12.02 24.26
C ASP A 740 -18.65 12.70 23.88
N PHE A 741 -18.61 13.60 22.88
CA PHE A 741 -17.40 14.38 22.55
C PHE A 741 -17.05 15.45 23.61
N ILE A 742 -18.00 15.78 24.49
CA ILE A 742 -17.83 16.72 25.61
C ILE A 742 -17.76 15.95 26.93
N ASN A 743 -18.61 14.94 27.10
CA ASN A 743 -18.89 14.30 28.38
C ASN A 743 -18.01 13.06 28.69
N LEU A 744 -17.26 12.54 27.70
CA LEU A 744 -16.29 11.47 27.89
C LEU A 744 -14.86 11.95 27.64
N SER A 745 -13.89 11.26 28.24
CA SER A 745 -12.49 11.35 27.83
C SER A 745 -12.26 10.52 26.56
N LEU A 746 -11.20 10.78 25.80
CA LEU A 746 -10.91 10.10 24.54
C LEU A 746 -10.81 8.58 24.73
N LYS A 747 -10.15 8.11 25.81
CA LYS A 747 -10.11 6.67 26.16
C LYS A 747 -11.50 6.06 26.32
N LYS A 748 -12.38 6.72 27.09
CA LYS A 748 -13.76 6.23 27.31
C LYS A 748 -14.56 6.27 26.03
N TYR A 749 -14.40 7.31 25.21
CA TYR A 749 -15.06 7.43 23.92
C TYR A 749 -14.71 6.24 23.00
N ILE A 750 -13.41 5.95 22.82
CA ILE A 750 -12.92 4.86 21.96
C ILE A 750 -13.45 3.51 22.45
N ILE A 751 -13.33 3.22 23.76
CA ILE A 751 -13.74 1.93 24.34
C ILE A 751 -15.26 1.70 24.21
N LYS A 752 -16.09 2.71 24.54
CA LYS A 752 -17.56 2.64 24.46
C LYS A 752 -18.03 2.41 23.01
N ASN A 753 -17.47 3.17 22.07
CA ASN A 753 -17.92 3.19 20.67
C ASN A 753 -17.18 2.19 19.77
N ALA A 754 -16.26 1.37 20.30
CA ALA A 754 -15.45 0.43 19.53
C ALA A 754 -16.27 -0.50 18.62
N HIS A 755 -17.47 -0.88 19.07
CA HIS A 755 -18.43 -1.72 18.34
C HIS A 755 -18.88 -1.15 16.97
N LEU A 756 -18.70 0.15 16.73
CA LEU A 756 -18.97 0.76 15.42
C LEU A 756 -17.93 0.36 14.35
N GLY A 757 -16.74 -0.10 14.76
CA GLY A 757 -15.62 -0.40 13.88
C GLY A 757 -14.76 0.83 13.55
N SER A 758 -13.54 0.59 13.06
CA SER A 758 -12.47 1.59 13.00
C SER A 758 -12.67 2.76 12.04
N PHE A 759 -13.49 2.63 10.98
CA PHE A 759 -13.81 3.76 10.09
C PHE A 759 -14.66 4.82 10.81
N ASP A 760 -15.77 4.39 11.40
CA ASP A 760 -16.68 5.26 12.15
C ASP A 760 -16.00 5.83 13.41
N ILE A 761 -15.16 5.03 14.07
CA ILE A 761 -14.29 5.52 15.15
C ILE A 761 -13.29 6.58 14.64
N CYS A 762 -12.67 6.42 13.48
CA CYS A 762 -11.74 7.42 12.92
C CYS A 762 -12.44 8.78 12.71
N THR A 763 -13.61 8.79 12.06
CA THR A 763 -14.41 10.00 11.84
C THR A 763 -14.92 10.63 13.15
N ASN A 764 -15.24 9.80 14.15
CA ASN A 764 -15.64 10.25 15.48
C ASN A 764 -14.47 10.83 16.29
N ILE A 765 -13.27 10.23 16.22
CA ILE A 765 -12.06 10.78 16.85
C ILE A 765 -11.73 12.13 16.23
N LEU A 766 -11.78 12.26 14.90
CA LEU A 766 -11.59 13.54 14.20
C LEU A 766 -12.57 14.61 14.73
N SER A 767 -13.87 14.27 14.81
CA SER A 767 -14.88 15.16 15.39
C SER A 767 -14.59 15.55 16.85
N TYR A 768 -14.22 14.56 17.68
CA TYR A 768 -13.84 14.77 19.08
C TYR A 768 -12.67 15.76 19.21
N ILE A 769 -11.58 15.56 18.46
CA ILE A 769 -10.38 16.40 18.57
C ILE A 769 -10.60 17.79 17.96
N ARG A 770 -11.39 17.91 16.88
CA ARG A 770 -11.74 19.19 16.24
C ARG A 770 -12.58 20.06 17.18
N LEU A 771 -13.58 19.48 17.84
CA LEU A 771 -14.39 20.18 18.83
C LEU A 771 -13.58 20.56 20.08
N THR A 772 -12.74 19.63 20.56
CA THR A 772 -11.83 19.85 21.70
C THR A 772 -10.89 21.04 21.45
N LEU A 773 -10.32 21.13 20.24
CA LEU A 773 -9.49 22.25 19.79
C LEU A 773 -10.27 23.58 19.77
N HIS A 774 -11.44 23.61 19.13
CA HIS A 774 -12.25 24.84 19.04
C HIS A 774 -12.66 25.37 20.42
N GLN A 775 -13.08 24.47 21.32
CA GLN A 775 -13.48 24.81 22.68
C GLN A 775 -12.26 25.05 23.61
N THR A 776 -11.03 24.97 23.11
CA THR A 776 -9.78 25.09 23.89
C THR A 776 -9.70 24.14 25.09
N ARG A 777 -10.32 22.97 25.01
CA ARG A 777 -10.28 21.94 26.07
C ARG A 777 -8.98 21.14 25.97
N LYS A 778 -8.32 20.88 27.10
CA LYS A 778 -7.28 19.84 27.19
C LYS A 778 -7.94 18.46 27.15
N THR A 779 -7.28 17.47 26.56
CA THR A 779 -7.76 16.08 26.52
C THR A 779 -6.62 15.08 26.68
N ASP A 780 -6.96 13.85 27.08
CA ASP A 780 -6.11 12.67 27.07
C ASP A 780 -5.76 12.19 25.65
N ILE A 781 -5.14 13.05 24.83
CA ILE A 781 -4.84 12.76 23.42
C ILE A 781 -3.89 11.56 23.27
N SER A 782 -3.09 11.23 24.29
CA SER A 782 -2.27 10.01 24.33
C SER A 782 -3.09 8.71 24.33
N SER A 783 -4.35 8.74 24.77
CA SER A 783 -5.30 7.61 24.73
C SER A 783 -5.62 7.15 23.31
N ILE A 784 -5.29 7.94 22.28
CA ILE A 784 -5.39 7.53 20.88
C ILE A 784 -4.57 6.25 20.57
N GLY A 785 -3.61 5.90 21.44
CA GLY A 785 -2.92 4.60 21.43
C GLY A 785 -3.86 3.39 21.34
N ASP A 786 -5.05 3.44 21.97
CA ASP A 786 -6.04 2.35 21.92
C ASP A 786 -6.73 2.23 20.55
N PHE A 787 -6.74 3.30 19.74
CA PHE A 787 -7.29 3.27 18.37
C PHE A 787 -6.31 2.65 17.38
N TRP A 788 -5.01 2.92 17.51
CA TRP A 788 -4.00 2.39 16.59
C TRP A 788 -3.87 0.86 16.60
N THR A 789 -4.29 0.20 17.69
CA THR A 789 -4.27 -1.27 17.78
C THR A 789 -5.58 -1.91 17.35
N MET A 790 -6.66 -1.14 17.15
CA MET A 790 -8.00 -1.62 16.80
C MET A 790 -8.01 -2.47 15.52
N TYR A 791 -8.88 -3.47 15.42
CA TYR A 791 -9.10 -4.22 14.17
C TYR A 791 -9.54 -3.28 13.02
N HIS A 792 -8.96 -3.45 11.83
CA HIS A 792 -9.24 -2.56 10.69
C HIS A 792 -10.47 -3.04 9.89
N LYS A 793 -11.53 -2.23 9.83
CA LYS A 793 -12.89 -2.64 9.39
C LYS A 793 -12.96 -3.24 7.98
N HIS A 794 -12.04 -2.85 7.09
CA HIS A 794 -12.05 -3.24 5.67
C HIS A 794 -10.81 -4.03 5.26
N LYS A 795 -10.99 -5.23 4.70
CA LYS A 795 -9.92 -6.10 4.15
C LYS A 795 -8.76 -6.39 5.12
N ASP A 796 -9.00 -6.33 6.43
CA ASP A 796 -8.05 -6.81 7.43
C ASP A 796 -8.21 -8.32 7.61
N TYR A 797 -7.17 -9.06 7.21
CA TYR A 797 -7.10 -10.51 7.28
C TYR A 797 -6.31 -11.00 8.50
N SER A 798 -5.89 -10.13 9.42
CA SER A 798 -5.12 -10.49 10.63
C SER A 798 -5.78 -11.52 11.54
N VAL A 799 -7.08 -11.79 11.38
CA VAL A 799 -7.86 -12.78 12.14
C VAL A 799 -8.52 -13.84 11.24
N ILE A 800 -8.02 -14.04 10.01
CA ILE A 800 -8.65 -14.87 8.96
C ILE A 800 -8.90 -16.34 9.35
N ASN A 801 -8.16 -16.86 10.33
CA ASN A 801 -8.28 -18.22 10.87
C ASN A 801 -8.39 -18.27 12.41
N ILE A 802 -9.04 -17.28 13.02
CA ILE A 802 -9.30 -17.24 14.48
C ILE A 802 -10.07 -18.48 14.97
N ASP A 803 -10.91 -19.08 14.12
CA ASP A 803 -11.62 -20.34 14.37
C ASP A 803 -10.67 -21.51 14.62
N VAL A 804 -9.54 -21.58 13.89
CA VAL A 804 -8.50 -22.60 14.10
C VAL A 804 -7.78 -22.40 15.43
N ALA A 805 -7.58 -21.14 15.87
CA ALA A 805 -6.99 -20.84 17.18
C ALA A 805 -7.92 -21.30 18.30
N LEU A 806 -9.19 -20.86 18.26
CA LEU A 806 -10.22 -21.20 19.23
C LEU A 806 -10.38 -22.72 19.38
N LYS A 807 -10.36 -23.47 18.27
CA LYS A 807 -10.48 -24.93 18.30
C LYS A 807 -9.35 -25.62 19.09
N VAL A 808 -8.11 -25.15 18.93
CA VAL A 808 -6.97 -25.66 19.70
C VAL A 808 -7.12 -25.37 21.20
N PHE A 809 -7.67 -24.21 21.55
CA PHE A 809 -7.87 -23.81 22.95
C PHE A 809 -9.03 -24.58 23.61
N GLU A 810 -10.11 -24.88 22.88
CA GLU A 810 -11.20 -25.76 23.31
C GLU A 810 -10.70 -27.19 23.57
N GLU A 811 -9.91 -27.75 22.65
CA GLU A 811 -9.34 -29.11 22.76
C GLU A 811 -8.38 -29.28 23.95
N LYS A 812 -7.94 -28.16 24.58
CA LYS A 812 -7.15 -28.15 25.82
C LYS A 812 -7.94 -27.62 27.03
N GLY A 813 -9.21 -27.23 26.88
CA GLY A 813 -10.08 -26.76 27.95
C GLY A 813 -9.82 -25.32 28.43
N PHE A 814 -9.09 -24.50 27.65
CA PHE A 814 -8.80 -23.11 28.02
C PHE A 814 -9.97 -22.13 27.76
N ILE A 815 -10.86 -22.48 26.83
CA ILE A 815 -12.05 -21.71 26.49
C ILE A 815 -13.24 -22.66 26.27
N THR A 816 -14.45 -22.17 26.55
CA THR A 816 -15.67 -22.93 26.23
C THR A 816 -16.09 -22.68 24.78
N GLU A 817 -16.63 -23.70 24.14
CA GLU A 817 -17.20 -23.63 22.79
C GLU A 817 -18.29 -22.54 22.68
N GLU A 818 -19.03 -22.26 23.77
CA GLU A 818 -19.94 -21.12 23.85
C GLU A 818 -19.22 -19.76 23.76
N GLU A 819 -18.15 -19.53 24.54
CA GLU A 819 -17.39 -18.29 24.48
C GLU A 819 -16.65 -18.12 23.13
N SER A 820 -16.22 -19.23 22.50
CA SER A 820 -15.71 -19.26 21.13
C SER A 820 -16.76 -18.79 20.11
N ILE A 821 -18.01 -19.29 20.17
CA ILE A 821 -19.09 -18.84 19.28
C ILE A 821 -19.25 -17.31 19.37
N ARG A 822 -19.30 -16.75 20.58
CA ARG A 822 -19.43 -15.30 20.78
C ARG A 822 -18.23 -14.54 20.17
N LYS A 823 -17.00 -14.98 20.44
CA LYS A 823 -15.79 -14.36 19.87
C LYS A 823 -15.79 -14.41 18.33
N VAL A 824 -16.24 -15.50 17.71
CA VAL A 824 -16.37 -15.62 16.26
C VAL A 824 -17.43 -14.66 15.70
N VAL A 825 -18.64 -14.65 16.26
CA VAL A 825 -19.75 -13.79 15.79
C VAL A 825 -19.40 -12.31 15.97
N PHE A 826 -18.87 -11.92 17.14
CA PHE A 826 -18.44 -10.54 17.40
C PHE A 826 -17.32 -10.10 16.43
N THR A 827 -16.28 -10.92 16.26
CA THR A 827 -15.17 -10.61 15.32
C THR A 827 -15.67 -10.49 13.87
N GLN A 828 -16.62 -11.35 13.47
CA GLN A 828 -17.22 -11.30 12.13
C GLN A 828 -18.10 -10.06 11.92
N SER A 829 -18.75 -9.52 12.98
CA SER A 829 -19.55 -8.29 12.92
C SER A 829 -18.70 -7.02 12.75
N MET A 830 -17.44 -7.05 13.21
CA MET A 830 -16.49 -5.93 13.15
C MET A 830 -15.85 -5.71 11.77
N SER A 831 -16.21 -6.51 10.75
CA SER A 831 -15.60 -6.49 9.41
C SER A 831 -16.63 -6.35 8.29
N ASP A 832 -16.39 -5.45 7.33
CA ASP A 832 -17.27 -5.31 6.16
C ASP A 832 -16.98 -6.35 5.06
N LYS A 833 -15.71 -6.69 4.82
CA LYS A 833 -15.20 -7.51 3.70
C LYS A 833 -13.83 -8.06 4.10
N GLY A 834 -13.69 -9.39 4.15
CA GLY A 834 -12.42 -10.06 4.42
C GLY A 834 -12.59 -11.40 5.14
N ILE A 835 -13.35 -11.40 6.24
CA ILE A 835 -13.49 -12.54 7.16
C ILE A 835 -14.92 -13.11 7.26
N ARG A 836 -15.76 -12.87 6.25
CA ARG A 836 -17.18 -13.30 6.23
C ARG A 836 -17.36 -14.83 6.31
N HIS A 837 -16.33 -15.63 6.04
CA HIS A 837 -16.38 -17.09 6.13
C HIS A 837 -16.29 -17.65 7.57
N LEU A 838 -15.82 -16.87 8.55
CA LEU A 838 -15.37 -17.40 9.85
C LEU A 838 -16.38 -18.30 10.56
N LEU A 839 -17.64 -17.86 10.70
CA LEU A 839 -18.67 -18.69 11.36
C LEU A 839 -18.93 -20.01 10.60
N SER A 840 -18.84 -19.99 9.26
CA SER A 840 -18.98 -21.21 8.47
C SER A 840 -17.77 -22.16 8.60
N SER A 841 -16.55 -21.63 8.77
CA SER A 841 -15.36 -22.44 9.03
C SER A 841 -15.36 -23.02 10.44
N TYR A 842 -15.73 -22.23 11.45
CA TYR A 842 -15.87 -22.68 12.83
C TYR A 842 -16.92 -23.81 12.99
N ILE A 843 -18.02 -23.76 12.22
CA ILE A 843 -19.00 -24.85 12.15
C ILE A 843 -18.37 -26.10 11.49
N LYS A 844 -17.61 -25.95 10.40
CA LYS A 844 -16.98 -27.06 9.65
C LYS A 844 -15.89 -27.83 10.42
N ILE A 845 -15.42 -27.31 11.55
CA ILE A 845 -14.45 -27.97 12.45
C ILE A 845 -15.11 -28.52 13.74
N HIS A 846 -16.44 -28.62 13.76
CA HIS A 846 -17.26 -29.14 14.85
C HIS A 846 -18.22 -30.25 14.38
N SER A 847 -18.86 -30.97 15.31
CA SER A 847 -19.99 -31.82 14.94
C SER A 847 -21.22 -30.96 14.59
N PRO A 848 -22.16 -31.44 13.74
CA PRO A 848 -23.35 -30.66 13.36
C PRO A 848 -24.20 -30.13 14.53
N ASP A 849 -24.10 -30.74 15.72
CA ASP A 849 -24.78 -30.31 16.95
C ASP A 849 -24.41 -28.88 17.40
N ILE A 850 -23.31 -28.32 16.88
CA ILE A 850 -22.91 -26.92 17.06
C ILE A 850 -24.01 -25.93 16.63
N ILE A 851 -24.80 -26.29 15.61
CA ILE A 851 -25.88 -25.45 15.06
C ILE A 851 -26.94 -25.17 16.13
N ASP A 852 -27.35 -26.20 16.88
CA ASP A 852 -28.34 -26.08 17.96
C ASP A 852 -27.84 -25.25 19.15
N LYS A 853 -26.53 -25.06 19.29
CA LYS A 853 -25.93 -24.21 20.33
C LYS A 853 -25.83 -22.76 19.87
N ILE A 854 -25.42 -22.52 18.63
CA ILE A 854 -25.43 -21.20 17.99
C ILE A 854 -26.85 -20.62 18.00
N LEU A 855 -27.85 -21.42 17.61
CA LEU A 855 -29.26 -21.00 17.53
C LEU A 855 -29.97 -20.83 18.89
N LYS A 856 -29.32 -21.20 20.01
CA LYS A 856 -29.77 -20.87 21.38
C LYS A 856 -29.26 -19.52 21.85
N GLN A 857 -28.15 -19.03 21.29
CA GLN A 857 -27.52 -17.76 21.66
C GLN A 857 -27.94 -16.61 20.73
N TYR A 858 -28.03 -16.89 19.42
CA TYR A 858 -28.24 -15.87 18.38
C TYR A 858 -29.44 -16.19 17.50
N HIS A 859 -30.19 -15.15 17.11
CA HIS A 859 -31.27 -15.31 16.16
C HIS A 859 -30.70 -15.36 14.72
N PHE A 860 -31.13 -16.37 13.96
CA PHE A 860 -30.52 -16.77 12.69
C PHE A 860 -30.53 -15.72 11.56
N LYS A 861 -31.22 -14.59 11.74
CA LYS A 861 -31.22 -13.45 10.79
C LYS A 861 -30.07 -12.46 11.04
N GLU A 862 -29.55 -12.40 12.26
CA GLU A 862 -28.43 -11.51 12.63
C GLU A 862 -27.06 -12.11 12.30
N LEU A 863 -26.99 -13.42 12.07
CA LEU A 863 -25.75 -14.14 11.78
C LEU A 863 -25.32 -13.98 10.31
N ASN A 864 -24.07 -13.56 10.09
CA ASN A 864 -23.46 -13.36 8.78
C ASN A 864 -22.97 -14.71 8.19
N ILE A 865 -23.90 -15.57 7.75
CA ILE A 865 -23.57 -16.91 7.24
C ILE A 865 -24.49 -17.37 6.10
N SER A 866 -23.87 -17.91 5.05
CA SER A 866 -24.56 -18.71 4.02
C SER A 866 -24.80 -20.14 4.54
N TRP A 867 -25.95 -20.39 5.17
CA TRP A 867 -26.28 -21.71 5.73
C TRP A 867 -26.30 -22.86 4.71
N LEU A 868 -26.48 -22.57 3.41
CA LEU A 868 -26.49 -23.56 2.32
C LEU A 868 -25.08 -23.85 1.76
N ASP A 869 -24.06 -23.07 2.15
CA ASP A 869 -22.65 -23.26 1.79
C ASP A 869 -21.90 -24.15 2.83
N LEU A 870 -22.65 -24.74 3.77
CA LEU A 870 -22.19 -25.76 4.72
C LEU A 870 -22.30 -27.17 4.09
N PRO A 871 -21.46 -28.15 4.46
CA PRO A 871 -21.57 -29.53 3.95
C PRO A 871 -22.93 -30.18 4.29
N SER A 872 -23.28 -31.25 3.57
CA SER A 872 -24.63 -31.81 3.62
C SER A 872 -25.00 -32.40 4.98
N GLU A 873 -24.05 -32.89 5.80
CA GLU A 873 -24.32 -33.31 7.18
C GLU A 873 -24.83 -32.17 8.08
N TYR A 874 -24.35 -30.94 7.87
CA TYR A 874 -24.78 -29.75 8.62
C TYR A 874 -26.15 -29.27 8.11
N ILE A 875 -26.37 -29.28 6.79
CA ILE A 875 -27.68 -28.95 6.20
C ILE A 875 -28.78 -29.92 6.65
N ASN A 876 -28.43 -31.19 6.87
CA ASN A 876 -29.34 -32.19 7.45
C ASN A 876 -29.79 -31.83 8.87
N ALA A 877 -28.91 -31.21 9.67
CA ALA A 877 -29.18 -30.78 11.04
C ALA A 877 -29.96 -29.46 11.14
N LEU A 878 -29.98 -28.62 10.10
CA LEU A 878 -30.66 -27.31 10.13
C LEU A 878 -32.15 -27.43 10.53
N PRO A 879 -32.61 -26.70 11.57
CA PRO A 879 -34.02 -26.55 11.87
C PRO A 879 -34.77 -25.95 10.68
N ASP A 880 -36.00 -26.41 10.43
CA ASP A 880 -36.75 -26.04 9.22
C ASP A 880 -37.01 -24.53 9.10
N LYS A 881 -37.09 -23.77 10.21
CA LYS A 881 -37.16 -22.30 10.18
C LYS A 881 -35.93 -21.66 9.53
N VAL A 882 -34.73 -22.16 9.86
CA VAL A 882 -33.44 -21.65 9.36
C VAL A 882 -33.23 -22.09 7.91
N PHE A 883 -33.56 -23.35 7.60
CA PHE A 883 -33.53 -23.85 6.22
C PHE A 883 -34.48 -23.05 5.31
N ASN A 884 -35.73 -22.83 5.73
CA ASN A 884 -36.71 -22.09 4.96
C ASN A 884 -36.34 -20.61 4.78
N TYR A 885 -35.77 -19.96 5.81
CA TYR A 885 -35.22 -18.60 5.67
C TYR A 885 -34.08 -18.54 4.64
N SER A 886 -33.14 -19.47 4.71
CA SER A 886 -31.99 -19.52 3.81
C SER A 886 -32.40 -19.81 2.36
N MET A 887 -33.39 -20.69 2.19
CA MET A 887 -34.05 -20.98 0.92
C MET A 887 -34.80 -19.76 0.38
N TYR A 888 -35.55 -19.02 1.21
CA TYR A 888 -36.19 -17.77 0.82
C TYR A 888 -35.17 -16.72 0.35
N ARG A 889 -34.08 -16.50 1.10
CA ARG A 889 -33.00 -15.57 0.73
C ARG A 889 -32.33 -15.97 -0.58
N LEU A 890 -32.14 -17.27 -0.83
CA LEU A 890 -31.63 -17.79 -2.10
C LEU A 890 -32.60 -17.53 -3.26
N LEU A 891 -33.91 -17.74 -3.07
CA LEU A 891 -34.92 -17.44 -4.09
C LEU A 891 -34.94 -15.92 -4.36
N GLU A 892 -35.15 -15.09 -3.33
CA GLU A 892 -35.14 -13.63 -3.38
C GLU A 892 -33.95 -13.07 -4.17
N TYR A 893 -32.71 -13.46 -3.81
CA TYR A 893 -31.49 -12.98 -4.47
C TYR A 893 -31.42 -13.32 -5.97
N ASN A 894 -32.02 -14.44 -6.39
CA ASN A 894 -32.00 -14.89 -7.77
C ASN A 894 -33.34 -14.62 -8.50
N GLY A 895 -34.30 -13.94 -7.86
CA GLY A 895 -35.68 -13.77 -8.34
C GLY A 895 -35.79 -13.04 -9.67
N HIS A 896 -34.96 -12.03 -9.91
CA HIS A 896 -34.93 -11.30 -11.18
C HIS A 896 -34.54 -12.15 -12.40
N ARG A 897 -33.88 -13.30 -12.19
CA ARG A 897 -33.47 -14.23 -13.26
C ARG A 897 -34.25 -15.54 -13.27
N THR A 898 -34.93 -15.90 -12.18
CA THR A 898 -35.56 -17.22 -11.97
C THR A 898 -34.58 -18.37 -12.25
N GLU A 899 -33.31 -18.19 -11.89
CA GLU A 899 -32.22 -19.13 -12.19
C GLU A 899 -31.20 -19.14 -11.07
N ILE A 900 -30.84 -20.34 -10.58
CA ILE A 900 -29.88 -20.55 -9.50
C ILE A 900 -28.72 -21.39 -10.02
N ASP A 901 -27.50 -20.97 -9.72
CA ASP A 901 -26.28 -21.73 -10.03
C ASP A 901 -26.14 -22.96 -9.13
N PHE A 902 -25.80 -24.10 -9.71
CA PHE A 902 -25.79 -25.38 -9.00
C PHE A 902 -24.80 -25.41 -7.83
N ASP A 903 -23.66 -24.71 -7.95
CA ASP A 903 -22.65 -24.62 -6.90
C ASP A 903 -23.19 -23.97 -5.61
N LYS A 904 -24.26 -23.14 -5.70
CA LYS A 904 -24.95 -22.55 -4.53
C LYS A 904 -25.91 -23.53 -3.84
N ILE A 905 -26.15 -24.71 -4.43
CA ILE A 905 -27.10 -25.71 -3.94
C ILE A 905 -26.53 -27.14 -3.93
N ILE A 906 -25.28 -27.37 -4.35
CA ILE A 906 -24.64 -28.70 -4.41
C ILE A 906 -24.66 -29.42 -3.05
N ASN A 907 -24.36 -28.71 -1.97
CA ASN A 907 -24.44 -29.29 -0.61
C ASN A 907 -25.90 -29.64 -0.23
N VAL A 908 -26.88 -28.86 -0.69
CA VAL A 908 -28.30 -29.10 -0.47
C VAL A 908 -28.78 -30.30 -1.31
N PHE A 909 -28.28 -30.46 -2.53
CA PHE A 909 -28.55 -31.60 -3.42
C PHE A 909 -28.09 -32.92 -2.78
N HIS A 910 -26.92 -32.94 -2.15
CA HIS A 910 -26.43 -34.09 -1.38
C HIS A 910 -27.04 -34.21 0.04
N SER A 911 -28.08 -33.44 0.37
CA SER A 911 -28.75 -33.46 1.68
C SER A 911 -30.15 -34.08 1.63
N LYS A 912 -30.63 -34.55 2.79
CA LYS A 912 -32.02 -35.00 3.02
C LYS A 912 -33.05 -33.89 2.81
N LYS A 913 -32.63 -32.61 2.76
CA LYS A 913 -33.50 -31.45 2.52
C LYS A 913 -33.72 -31.17 1.01
N TRP A 914 -33.01 -31.84 0.10
CA TRP A 914 -33.10 -31.62 -1.36
C TRP A 914 -34.53 -31.60 -1.90
N SER A 915 -35.38 -32.51 -1.42
CA SER A 915 -36.78 -32.61 -1.84
C SER A 915 -37.61 -31.36 -1.55
N LYS A 916 -37.28 -30.60 -0.49
CA LYS A 916 -37.98 -29.34 -0.14
C LYS A 916 -37.64 -28.25 -1.14
N ILE A 917 -36.35 -27.91 -1.28
CA ILE A 917 -35.91 -26.87 -2.22
C ILE A 917 -36.32 -27.21 -3.66
N LEU A 918 -36.21 -28.48 -4.07
CA LEU A 918 -36.62 -28.93 -5.40
C LEU A 918 -38.12 -28.72 -5.68
N ASN A 919 -38.98 -28.73 -4.66
CA ASN A 919 -40.40 -28.45 -4.84
C ASN A 919 -40.67 -26.95 -4.97
N GLU A 920 -40.04 -26.10 -4.16
CA GLU A 920 -40.14 -24.64 -4.30
C GLU A 920 -39.60 -24.14 -5.65
N LEU A 921 -38.46 -24.69 -6.11
CA LEU A 921 -37.91 -24.35 -7.41
C LEU A 921 -38.88 -24.69 -8.55
N LYS A 922 -39.61 -25.81 -8.48
CA LYS A 922 -40.67 -26.14 -9.47
C LYS A 922 -41.87 -25.20 -9.34
N PHE A 923 -42.33 -24.93 -8.12
CA PHE A 923 -43.50 -24.10 -7.85
C PHE A 923 -43.30 -22.67 -8.38
N HIS A 924 -42.15 -22.06 -8.06
CA HIS A 924 -41.75 -20.75 -8.56
C HIS A 924 -41.08 -20.77 -9.96
N ARG A 925 -41.05 -21.93 -10.64
CA ARG A 925 -40.52 -22.13 -12.01
C ARG A 925 -39.05 -21.72 -12.22
N TYR A 926 -38.22 -21.86 -11.19
CA TYR A 926 -36.78 -21.62 -11.29
C TYR A 926 -36.06 -22.68 -12.13
N LYS A 927 -35.01 -22.23 -12.81
CA LYS A 927 -34.04 -23.06 -13.52
C LYS A 927 -32.82 -23.33 -12.64
N ILE A 928 -32.16 -24.46 -12.85
CA ILE A 928 -30.83 -24.73 -12.29
C ILE A 928 -29.80 -24.55 -13.39
N ARG A 929 -28.89 -23.58 -13.23
CA ARG A 929 -27.71 -23.42 -14.08
C ARG A 929 -26.62 -24.39 -13.61
N ILE A 930 -26.01 -25.16 -14.50
CA ILE A 930 -25.03 -26.22 -14.14
C ILE A 930 -24.00 -26.45 -15.24
N ASN A 931 -22.74 -26.70 -14.87
CA ASN A 931 -21.67 -27.04 -15.80
C ASN A 931 -21.92 -28.43 -16.43
N GLU A 932 -21.73 -28.57 -17.74
CA GLU A 932 -21.83 -29.84 -18.46
C GLU A 932 -20.88 -30.92 -17.92
N LYS A 933 -19.72 -30.50 -17.37
CA LYS A 933 -18.70 -31.36 -16.76
C LYS A 933 -19.04 -31.79 -15.31
N SER A 934 -20.09 -31.24 -14.68
CA SER A 934 -20.55 -31.66 -13.34
C SER A 934 -21.04 -33.11 -13.34
N LYS A 935 -20.61 -33.91 -12.36
CA LYS A 935 -20.93 -35.35 -12.27
C LYS A 935 -22.43 -35.56 -12.00
N GLU A 936 -23.01 -34.63 -11.26
CA GLU A 936 -24.37 -34.56 -10.74
C GLU A 936 -25.39 -34.29 -11.85
N LEU A 937 -24.94 -33.80 -13.01
CA LEU A 937 -25.79 -33.52 -14.18
C LEU A 937 -26.56 -34.76 -14.66
N LYS A 938 -25.97 -35.96 -14.56
CA LYS A 938 -26.62 -37.23 -14.92
C LYS A 938 -27.78 -37.60 -13.99
N GLU A 939 -27.84 -37.02 -12.80
CA GLU A 939 -28.91 -37.23 -11.83
C GLU A 939 -29.97 -36.14 -11.94
N LEU A 940 -29.53 -34.87 -12.07
CA LEU A 940 -30.42 -33.74 -12.33
C LEU A 940 -31.23 -33.90 -13.62
N LYS A 941 -30.64 -34.45 -14.69
CA LYS A 941 -31.36 -34.79 -15.95
C LYS A 941 -32.50 -35.82 -15.77
N LYS A 942 -32.54 -36.57 -14.67
CA LYS A 942 -33.64 -37.51 -14.32
C LYS A 942 -34.77 -36.82 -13.54
N ILE A 943 -34.55 -35.59 -13.07
CA ILE A 943 -35.50 -34.84 -12.24
C ILE A 943 -36.33 -33.91 -13.14
N LYS A 944 -37.64 -33.81 -12.88
CA LYS A 944 -38.55 -32.88 -13.57
C LYS A 944 -38.32 -31.44 -13.12
N ILE A 945 -37.22 -30.82 -13.55
CA ILE A 945 -36.88 -29.40 -13.37
C ILE A 945 -36.11 -28.89 -14.61
N THR A 946 -36.25 -27.60 -14.93
CA THR A 946 -35.56 -27.00 -16.07
C THR A 946 -34.09 -26.76 -15.74
N LEU A 947 -33.19 -27.29 -16.57
CA LEU A 947 -31.74 -27.07 -16.44
C LEU A 947 -31.27 -26.08 -17.52
N ASN A 948 -30.39 -25.15 -17.14
CA ASN A 948 -29.61 -24.33 -18.04
C ASN A 948 -28.17 -24.85 -18.03
N ILE A 949 -27.85 -25.75 -18.96
CA ILE A 949 -26.52 -26.37 -19.03
C ILE A 949 -25.58 -25.38 -19.73
N PHE A 950 -24.49 -25.03 -19.06
CA PHE A 950 -23.39 -24.27 -19.65
C PHE A 950 -22.12 -25.12 -19.65
N LYS A 951 -21.19 -24.85 -20.56
CA LYS A 951 -19.79 -25.25 -20.35
C LYS A 951 -19.11 -24.07 -19.65
N GLU A 952 -18.24 -24.36 -18.69
CA GLU A 952 -17.17 -23.42 -18.33
C GLU A 952 -15.99 -23.66 -19.27
N GLU A 953 -15.30 -22.61 -19.72
CA GLU A 953 -13.88 -22.81 -20.04
C GLU A 953 -13.15 -23.32 -18.78
N GLU A 954 -12.14 -24.19 -18.93
CA GLU A 954 -11.30 -24.56 -17.79
C GLU A 954 -10.68 -23.31 -17.13
N LYS A 955 -10.96 -23.09 -15.85
CA LYS A 955 -10.17 -22.20 -14.98
C LYS A 955 -8.96 -22.98 -14.46
N ASP A 956 -8.18 -23.56 -15.38
CA ASP A 956 -6.95 -24.22 -14.99
C ASP A 956 -6.06 -23.20 -14.28
N ASN A 957 -5.29 -23.69 -13.32
CA ASN A 957 -4.36 -22.85 -12.58
C ASN A 957 -3.07 -22.82 -13.42
N PHE A 958 -2.95 -21.87 -14.36
CA PHE A 958 -1.85 -21.70 -15.35
C PHE A 958 -0.50 -21.30 -14.69
N TYR A 959 -0.04 -22.13 -13.73
CA TYR A 959 1.24 -22.05 -13.00
C TYR A 959 1.71 -23.46 -12.58
N ASP A 960 2.85 -23.91 -13.09
CA ASP A 960 3.48 -25.15 -12.60
C ASP A 960 4.23 -24.96 -11.26
N SER A 961 4.61 -26.06 -10.61
CA SER A 961 5.34 -26.05 -9.34
C SER A 961 6.73 -25.40 -9.43
N SER A 962 7.36 -25.39 -10.61
CA SER A 962 8.66 -24.75 -10.82
C SER A 962 8.52 -23.23 -10.84
N TYR A 963 7.52 -22.68 -11.54
CA TYR A 963 7.20 -21.26 -11.48
C TYR A 963 6.82 -20.82 -10.07
N ARG A 964 6.00 -21.61 -9.37
CA ARG A 964 5.58 -21.36 -7.98
C ARG A 964 6.81 -21.28 -7.07
N TYR A 965 7.66 -22.32 -7.09
CA TYR A 965 8.92 -22.37 -6.34
C TYR A 965 9.81 -21.15 -6.60
N ASN A 966 10.08 -20.82 -7.87
CA ASN A 966 10.93 -19.67 -8.22
C ASN A 966 10.38 -18.32 -7.70
N ASN A 967 9.07 -18.18 -7.52
CA ASN A 967 8.45 -16.97 -6.96
C ASN A 967 8.35 -16.96 -5.41
N GLY A 968 8.78 -18.02 -4.71
CA GLY A 968 8.65 -18.17 -3.27
C GLY A 968 7.31 -18.74 -2.82
N ILE A 969 6.62 -19.51 -3.68
CA ILE A 969 5.32 -20.12 -3.42
C ILE A 969 5.43 -21.65 -3.40
N LEU A 970 4.91 -22.31 -2.36
CA LEU A 970 4.71 -23.77 -2.29
C LEU A 970 3.46 -24.11 -1.49
N GLY A 971 2.82 -25.23 -1.83
CA GLY A 971 1.67 -25.78 -1.11
C GLY A 971 1.57 -27.31 -1.28
N ILE A 972 0.50 -27.91 -0.75
CA ILE A 972 0.29 -29.37 -0.80
C ILE A 972 0.18 -29.91 -2.24
N LYS A 973 -0.24 -29.05 -3.18
CA LYS A 973 -0.27 -29.34 -4.63
C LYS A 973 1.12 -29.60 -5.22
N ASP A 974 2.17 -29.05 -4.62
CA ASP A 974 3.56 -29.14 -5.09
C ASP A 974 4.32 -30.35 -4.50
N LYS A 975 3.60 -31.29 -3.86
CA LYS A 975 4.19 -32.45 -3.15
C LYS A 975 5.17 -33.28 -3.99
N SER A 976 4.87 -33.54 -5.26
CA SER A 976 5.77 -34.31 -6.13
C SER A 976 7.10 -33.58 -6.33
N TYR A 977 7.04 -32.29 -6.64
CA TYR A 977 8.20 -31.42 -6.80
C TYR A 977 9.04 -31.33 -5.51
N ILE A 978 8.41 -31.27 -4.34
CA ILE A 978 9.07 -31.27 -3.02
C ILE A 978 9.88 -32.58 -2.81
N HIS A 979 9.30 -33.73 -3.15
CA HIS A 979 9.99 -35.03 -3.07
C HIS A 979 11.11 -35.18 -4.11
N GLU A 980 10.86 -34.79 -5.36
CA GLU A 980 11.81 -34.88 -6.48
C GLU A 980 13.07 -34.03 -6.23
N ASN A 981 12.90 -32.80 -5.73
CA ASN A 981 13.99 -31.88 -5.40
C ASN A 981 14.54 -32.08 -3.96
N LYS A 982 14.01 -33.05 -3.21
CA LYS A 982 14.46 -33.44 -1.85
C LYS A 982 14.49 -32.28 -0.85
N LEU A 983 13.56 -31.33 -0.97
CA LEU A 983 13.48 -30.16 -0.07
C LEU A 983 13.17 -30.62 1.36
N SER A 984 13.83 -30.03 2.36
CA SER A 984 13.60 -30.32 3.77
C SER A 984 12.43 -29.53 4.36
N VAL A 985 12.03 -29.90 5.58
CA VAL A 985 11.06 -29.14 6.41
C VAL A 985 11.47 -27.67 6.54
N CYS A 986 12.77 -27.40 6.71
CA CYS A 986 13.29 -26.04 6.82
C CYS A 986 13.19 -25.29 5.49
N ASP A 987 13.53 -25.94 4.37
CA ASP A 987 13.50 -25.30 3.06
C ASP A 987 12.08 -24.86 2.68
N VAL A 988 11.10 -25.76 2.79
CA VAL A 988 9.70 -25.44 2.43
C VAL A 988 9.05 -24.41 3.37
N SER A 989 9.51 -24.30 4.62
CA SER A 989 8.87 -23.43 5.62
C SER A 989 9.02 -21.92 5.36
N GLY A 990 9.96 -21.50 4.52
CA GLY A 990 10.10 -20.09 4.11
C GLY A 990 9.16 -19.66 2.97
N TYR A 991 8.40 -20.60 2.40
CA TYR A 991 7.55 -20.37 1.22
C TYR A 991 6.14 -19.92 1.63
N LEU A 992 5.49 -19.20 0.71
CA LEU A 992 4.21 -18.54 0.89
C LEU A 992 3.10 -19.26 0.09
N ASP A 993 1.85 -18.92 0.38
CA ASP A 993 0.70 -19.35 -0.42
C ASP A 993 0.53 -18.51 -1.70
N GLY A 994 -0.50 -18.82 -2.51
CA GLY A 994 -0.84 -18.05 -3.71
C GLY A 994 -1.24 -16.59 -3.45
N ASN A 995 -1.59 -16.24 -2.22
CA ASN A 995 -1.90 -14.89 -1.75
C ASN A 995 -0.72 -14.22 -1.01
N TYR A 996 0.48 -14.82 -1.07
CA TYR A 996 1.71 -14.36 -0.41
C TYR A 996 1.63 -14.31 1.12
N SER A 997 0.90 -15.23 1.73
CA SER A 997 0.77 -15.41 3.18
C SER A 997 1.56 -16.61 3.65
N ALA A 998 2.28 -16.46 4.76
CA ALA A 998 3.06 -17.54 5.37
C ALA A 998 2.17 -18.46 6.22
N LEU A 999 2.53 -19.75 6.30
CA LEU A 999 1.82 -20.82 7.04
C LEU A 999 0.33 -21.05 6.67
N ALA A 1000 -0.15 -20.64 5.50
CA ALA A 1000 -1.57 -20.84 5.15
C ALA A 1000 -1.95 -22.33 4.99
N GLU A 1001 -1.14 -23.12 4.25
CA GLU A 1001 -1.38 -24.54 3.99
C GLU A 1001 -0.60 -25.45 4.96
N LEU A 1002 -1.14 -25.73 6.15
CA LEU A 1002 -0.48 -26.64 7.12
C LEU A 1002 -0.28 -28.08 6.61
N ASP A 1003 -1.05 -28.52 5.62
CA ASP A 1003 -0.95 -29.88 5.06
C ASP A 1003 0.42 -30.18 4.45
N ILE A 1004 1.20 -29.17 4.05
CA ILE A 1004 2.58 -29.35 3.55
C ILE A 1004 3.48 -30.06 4.58
N TYR A 1005 3.25 -29.87 5.88
CA TYR A 1005 4.02 -30.53 6.94
C TYR A 1005 3.65 -32.00 7.15
N LYS A 1006 2.52 -32.46 6.59
CA LYS A 1006 2.12 -33.88 6.59
C LYS A 1006 2.86 -34.72 5.54
N ILE A 1007 3.66 -34.07 4.68
CA ILE A 1007 4.57 -34.73 3.72
C ILE A 1007 5.78 -35.36 4.45
N PHE A 1008 6.15 -34.82 5.62
CA PHE A 1008 7.37 -35.14 6.35
C PHE A 1008 7.12 -36.04 7.58
N ASN A 1009 8.18 -36.65 8.11
CA ASN A 1009 8.11 -37.41 9.36
C ASN A 1009 7.80 -36.47 10.53
N LYS A 1010 6.85 -36.86 11.41
CA LYS A 1010 6.46 -36.08 12.59
C LYS A 1010 7.64 -35.70 13.48
N ASN A 1011 8.63 -36.59 13.63
CA ASN A 1011 9.81 -36.32 14.45
C ASN A 1011 10.69 -35.22 13.85
N ASP A 1012 10.80 -35.15 12.52
CA ASP A 1012 11.58 -34.11 11.84
C ASP A 1012 10.87 -32.75 11.91
N VAL A 1013 9.53 -32.72 11.84
CA VAL A 1013 8.75 -31.50 12.06
C VAL A 1013 8.87 -31.03 13.52
N LYS A 1014 8.68 -31.91 14.52
CA LYS A 1014 8.86 -31.58 15.95
C LYS A 1014 10.25 -31.00 16.22
N LYS A 1015 11.30 -31.66 15.71
CA LYS A 1015 12.71 -31.24 15.89
C LYS A 1015 13.01 -29.87 15.29
N ASN A 1016 12.36 -29.51 14.18
CA ASN A 1016 12.64 -28.27 13.43
C ASN A 1016 11.58 -27.18 13.64
N LEU A 1017 10.61 -27.35 14.55
CA LEU A 1017 9.44 -26.46 14.70
C LEU A 1017 9.82 -24.97 14.93
N LYS A 1018 10.90 -24.69 15.68
CA LYS A 1018 11.44 -23.32 15.81
C LYS A 1018 11.99 -22.74 14.50
N ALA A 1019 12.66 -23.57 13.69
CA ALA A 1019 13.17 -23.17 12.38
C ALA A 1019 12.03 -22.91 11.39
N VAL A 1020 10.96 -23.72 11.46
CA VAL A 1020 9.73 -23.51 10.68
C VAL A 1020 9.13 -22.14 10.94
N PHE A 1021 8.92 -21.76 12.21
CA PHE A 1021 8.36 -20.44 12.54
C PHE A 1021 9.30 -19.29 12.18
N TYR A 1022 10.60 -19.43 12.43
CA TYR A 1022 11.63 -18.45 12.03
C TYR A 1022 11.64 -18.21 10.51
N ASN A 1023 11.72 -19.27 9.71
CA ASN A 1023 11.75 -19.20 8.26
C ASN A 1023 10.43 -18.64 7.70
N ALA A 1024 9.29 -19.04 8.25
CA ALA A 1024 7.98 -18.54 7.82
C ALA A 1024 7.78 -17.05 8.14
N ILE A 1025 8.30 -16.56 9.28
CA ILE A 1025 8.29 -15.13 9.61
C ILE A 1025 9.20 -14.34 8.67
N LEU A 1026 10.33 -14.91 8.28
CA LEU A 1026 11.26 -14.33 7.31
C LEU A 1026 10.88 -14.61 5.84
N GLY A 1027 9.82 -15.35 5.58
CA GLY A 1027 9.41 -15.77 4.23
C GLY A 1027 9.16 -14.58 3.31
N LYS A 1028 9.71 -14.65 2.09
CA LYS A 1028 9.68 -13.56 1.11
C LYS A 1028 9.10 -13.98 -0.23
N ILE A 1029 8.51 -13.00 -0.89
CA ILE A 1029 8.08 -13.06 -2.28
C ILE A 1029 9.32 -12.78 -3.13
N ASN A 1030 9.97 -13.85 -3.63
CA ASN A 1030 11.31 -13.80 -4.23
C ASN A 1030 11.43 -12.75 -5.35
N SER A 1031 10.39 -12.65 -6.20
CA SER A 1031 10.36 -11.74 -7.35
C SER A 1031 10.33 -10.24 -6.99
N ILE A 1032 10.19 -9.89 -5.71
CA ILE A 1032 10.06 -8.49 -5.24
C ILE A 1032 10.77 -8.18 -3.90
N ASN A 1033 11.54 -9.15 -3.35
CA ASN A 1033 12.27 -9.09 -2.07
C ASN A 1033 11.44 -8.56 -0.88
N MET A 1034 10.13 -8.81 -0.88
CA MET A 1034 9.19 -8.31 0.13
C MET A 1034 8.73 -9.46 1.02
N PHE A 1035 8.63 -9.23 2.33
CA PHE A 1035 8.11 -10.24 3.26
C PHE A 1035 6.63 -10.60 2.98
N GLY A 1036 6.27 -11.84 3.25
CA GLY A 1036 4.89 -12.32 3.20
C GLY A 1036 4.03 -11.86 4.38
N ASN A 1037 2.71 -11.97 4.22
CA ASN A 1037 1.73 -11.66 5.26
C ASN A 1037 1.75 -12.72 6.37
N LEU A 1038 1.51 -12.33 7.62
CA LEU A 1038 1.49 -13.22 8.79
C LEU A 1038 0.08 -13.56 9.28
N TYR A 1039 -0.94 -13.31 8.45
CA TYR A 1039 -2.36 -13.44 8.77
C TYR A 1039 -2.76 -14.80 9.38
N TYR A 1040 -2.21 -15.90 8.85
CA TYR A 1040 -2.54 -17.25 9.32
C TYR A 1040 -1.86 -17.65 10.63
N PHE A 1041 -0.91 -16.88 11.16
CA PHE A 1041 -0.20 -17.28 12.39
C PHE A 1041 -1.14 -17.39 13.60
N VAL A 1042 -2.21 -16.58 13.66
CA VAL A 1042 -3.16 -16.53 14.79
C VAL A 1042 -3.68 -17.93 15.16
N GLY A 1043 -4.16 -18.70 14.18
CA GLY A 1043 -4.60 -20.09 14.38
C GLY A 1043 -3.58 -21.16 14.02
N ASN A 1044 -2.77 -20.96 12.97
CA ASN A 1044 -1.95 -22.05 12.42
C ASN A 1044 -0.66 -22.28 13.22
N LEU A 1045 -0.14 -21.29 13.97
CA LEU A 1045 0.97 -21.53 14.91
C LEU A 1045 0.49 -22.35 16.12
N PRO A 1046 -0.57 -21.98 16.87
CA PRO A 1046 -1.13 -22.84 17.91
C PRO A 1046 -1.48 -24.24 17.42
N LYS A 1047 -2.04 -24.38 16.21
CA LYS A 1047 -2.36 -25.70 15.65
C LYS A 1047 -1.11 -26.54 15.37
N LEU A 1048 -0.09 -25.97 14.70
CA LEU A 1048 1.15 -26.72 14.43
C LEU A 1048 1.91 -27.04 15.72
N THR A 1049 1.86 -26.19 16.76
CA THR A 1049 2.37 -26.53 18.09
C THR A 1049 1.56 -27.64 18.74
N GLY A 1050 0.23 -27.59 18.71
CA GLY A 1050 -0.64 -28.61 19.31
C GLY A 1050 -0.60 -29.98 18.63
N ASP A 1051 -0.23 -30.04 17.34
CA ASP A 1051 -0.14 -31.26 16.54
C ASP A 1051 1.24 -31.95 16.60
N TYR A 1052 2.30 -31.22 16.98
CA TYR A 1052 3.69 -31.69 16.91
C TYR A 1052 4.54 -31.43 18.17
N ASP A 1053 4.10 -30.66 19.16
CA ASP A 1053 4.86 -30.32 20.38
C ASP A 1053 4.08 -30.67 21.66
N ASP A 1054 4.76 -30.62 22.81
CA ASP A 1054 4.20 -31.05 24.09
C ASP A 1054 3.35 -29.94 24.77
N VAL A 1055 2.39 -30.35 25.60
CA VAL A 1055 1.22 -29.55 26.02
C VAL A 1055 1.56 -28.23 26.74
N SER A 1056 2.74 -28.12 27.37
CA SER A 1056 3.14 -26.97 28.19
C SER A 1056 3.05 -25.62 27.47
N ASN A 1057 3.30 -25.59 26.16
CA ASN A 1057 3.41 -24.35 25.40
C ASN A 1057 2.05 -23.70 25.09
N ILE A 1058 0.95 -24.48 25.01
CA ILE A 1058 -0.35 -23.96 24.53
C ILE A 1058 -1.00 -22.95 25.50
N SER A 1059 -0.76 -23.08 26.80
CA SER A 1059 -1.30 -22.15 27.81
C SER A 1059 -0.76 -20.73 27.64
N GLU A 1060 0.54 -20.59 27.32
CA GLU A 1060 1.12 -19.28 27.03
C GLU A 1060 0.54 -18.67 25.74
N LEU A 1061 0.34 -19.49 24.70
CA LEU A 1061 -0.28 -19.03 23.45
C LEU A 1061 -1.71 -18.54 23.69
N TYR A 1062 -2.49 -19.15 24.60
CA TYR A 1062 -3.84 -18.70 24.92
C TYR A 1062 -3.88 -17.31 25.58
N GLU A 1063 -2.99 -17.05 26.55
CA GLU A 1063 -2.87 -15.74 27.20
C GLU A 1063 -2.42 -14.65 26.21
N SER A 1064 -1.47 -14.98 25.33
CA SER A 1064 -0.99 -14.10 24.26
C SER A 1064 -2.08 -13.81 23.22
N PHE A 1065 -2.89 -14.82 22.86
CA PHE A 1065 -4.06 -14.68 22.01
C PHE A 1065 -5.12 -13.76 22.64
N ASN A 1066 -5.49 -13.97 23.90
CA ASN A 1066 -6.45 -13.10 24.60
C ASN A 1066 -5.96 -11.65 24.67
N THR A 1067 -4.66 -11.42 24.87
CA THR A 1067 -4.06 -10.08 24.84
C THR A 1067 -4.15 -9.43 23.46
N PHE A 1068 -3.97 -10.20 22.37
CA PHE A 1068 -4.14 -9.72 20.99
C PHE A 1068 -5.60 -9.37 20.64
N ILE A 1069 -6.57 -10.16 21.12
CA ILE A 1069 -8.01 -9.89 20.96
C ILE A 1069 -8.42 -8.65 21.76
N GLU A 1070 -7.87 -8.45 22.97
CA GLU A 1070 -8.07 -7.23 23.75
C GLU A 1070 -7.51 -5.99 23.05
N LEU A 1071 -6.25 -6.02 22.61
CA LEU A 1071 -5.60 -4.92 21.88
C LEU A 1071 -6.33 -4.59 20.56
N SER A 1072 -6.88 -5.60 19.88
CA SER A 1072 -7.66 -5.40 18.65
C SER A 1072 -9.07 -4.85 18.89
N LEU A 1073 -9.47 -4.62 20.16
CA LEU A 1073 -10.84 -4.28 20.59
C LEU A 1073 -11.90 -5.29 20.13
N LEU A 1074 -11.51 -6.57 20.05
CA LEU A 1074 -12.35 -7.70 19.61
C LEU A 1074 -12.99 -8.48 20.80
N ASN A 1075 -13.16 -7.82 21.95
CA ASN A 1075 -13.83 -8.39 23.13
C ASN A 1075 -15.20 -7.70 23.37
N GLU A 1076 -16.26 -8.51 23.46
CA GLU A 1076 -17.66 -8.12 23.68
C GLU A 1076 -17.92 -7.37 25.02
N ARG A 1077 -16.99 -7.47 25.99
CA ARG A 1077 -17.13 -6.96 27.37
C ARG A 1077 -17.31 -5.44 27.50
N ASN A 1078 -17.17 -4.66 26.43
CA ASN A 1078 -17.29 -3.20 26.45
C ASN A 1078 -18.74 -2.68 26.37
N GLN A 1079 -19.75 -3.55 26.25
CA GLN A 1079 -21.15 -3.15 26.04
C GLN A 1079 -21.98 -2.97 27.34
N THR A 1080 -21.37 -3.02 28.52
CA THR A 1080 -22.08 -2.90 29.82
C THR A 1080 -21.60 -1.71 30.67
N SER A 1081 -21.87 -0.49 30.18
CA SER A 1081 -21.82 0.76 30.96
C SER A 1081 -22.80 1.80 30.42
#